data_AF-A0A2P8I1F8-F1
#
_entry.id   AF-A0A2P8I1F8-F1
#
_cell.length_a   1.000
_cell.length_b   1.000
_cell.length_c   1.000
_cell.angle_alpha   90.00
_cell.angle_beta   90.00
_cell.angle_gamma   90.00
#
_symmetry.space_group_name_H-M   'P 1'
#
loop_
_entity.id
_entity.type
_entity.pdbx_description
1 polymer ?
#
loop_
_entity_poly.entity_id
_entity_poly.type
_entity_poly.pdbx_seq_one_letter_code
_entity_poly.pdbx_strand_id
1 'polypeptide(L)'
;MTALGTVRPVHLLCRTGGPHRVAIGGVLGLDGVREGPHTLTVQPSGSWTVRPGVDEPVAARFPRALVAPALHDAHVHLGTGVDLSDYVAYGVSRVRDLGSVVGTELEVPLARRCTDLVPEIVLGGPLVDGTGRRRRFPFAVEWDGPDDLPSLVDSAAARGARWLKLYTRFPTALYGPVVAHAHARGLKVTAHPGPGAFPAAVRAGVDELQHLVCLTPFDDRGTHALHRRWATRRPEDRWPRVPAGTAVCPTLVVHHRLLDEAERGWAFTGHDPALVGLWRAMPVVAKPWTDAEFADAHAAIAAMADAVPDLHRAGVRWTVGSDTPNPGVLPGRSMWEEMNLLMAAGLGKTEVFASAAVAKGLGDSGDDALVVLPLSAFGPGPFPVEPVTAVLQRGCLFVAEHATRVVTRTRYQRSPWLYLDWGDEKGVVAVDSRSQRRFRVRPDMLPLLTALATPTLPEEVTLPGYSPDRLADLLRTLVDLGIVHAVGADGPVRHSEWTPGELAVHAQAGRGGKPRMRARDIPPAHLVHRDVTRTIRLPEPDLPSRSLADVLLTRRSIRDFDTAPLSLTKLSTFLGRAARVRGRLGPELWQTTRRPSAAGGGRHSLELYLVVRAVDDLEAGAYHYDPFDHALHRLQPWTPELHQLQHQLLCRPMVVDTAPPVSFYLASYFRRVQCKYGAMTLSVIYRDTGCLLQTLYLVAADLDLAACATAATETEPTPTFLREHREDLIHTANFALGLPAPNEPNAVDFHPR
;
A
#
# COMPACT_ATOMS: atom_id res chain seq x y z
N MET A 1 -31.22 -4.23 -0.63
CA MET A 1 -30.89 -2.83 -0.27
C MET A 1 -29.52 -2.86 0.38
N THR A 2 -28.54 -2.30 -0.32
CA THR A 2 -27.10 -2.34 -0.02
C THR A 2 -26.79 -1.63 1.30
N ALA A 3 -25.89 -2.23 2.08
CA ALA A 3 -25.31 -1.63 3.28
C ALA A 3 -24.78 -0.22 2.98
N LEU A 4 -25.02 0.72 3.90
CA LEU A 4 -24.40 2.05 3.94
C LEU A 4 -22.89 1.85 4.20
N GLY A 5 -22.16 1.43 3.17
CA GLY A 5 -20.71 1.39 3.20
C GLY A 5 -20.19 2.81 3.34
N THR A 6 -19.32 3.01 4.32
CA THR A 6 -18.53 4.22 4.55
C THR A 6 -18.04 4.80 3.21
N VAL A 7 -18.61 5.94 2.80
CA VAL A 7 -18.18 6.66 1.60
C VAL A 7 -16.85 7.33 1.91
N ARG A 8 -15.75 6.65 1.60
CA ARG A 8 -14.41 7.23 1.74
C ARG A 8 -14.19 8.24 0.59
N PRO A 9 -13.64 9.44 0.84
CA PRO A 9 -13.22 10.32 -0.25
C PRO A 9 -11.93 9.76 -0.85
N VAL A 10 -11.95 9.25 -2.09
CA VAL A 10 -10.75 8.62 -2.68
C VAL A 10 -10.36 9.19 -4.03
N HIS A 11 -10.31 10.51 -4.16
CA HIS A 11 -9.36 11.15 -5.09
C HIS A 11 -8.70 12.36 -4.43
N LEU A 12 -7.40 12.24 -4.19
CA LEU A 12 -6.57 13.31 -3.65
C LEU A 12 -5.94 14.09 -4.82
N LEU A 13 -6.23 15.38 -4.94
CA LEU A 13 -5.66 16.24 -5.98
C LEU A 13 -4.37 16.96 -5.54
N CYS A 14 -3.82 16.62 -4.37
CA CYS A 14 -2.59 17.20 -3.85
C CYS A 14 -1.41 16.86 -4.78
N ARG A 15 -0.82 17.89 -5.41
CA ARG A 15 0.45 17.77 -6.13
C ARG A 15 1.55 18.38 -5.26
N THR A 16 2.54 17.57 -4.91
CA THR A 16 3.77 18.05 -4.28
C THR A 16 4.55 18.89 -5.28
N GLY A 17 4.47 20.23 -5.20
CA GLY A 17 5.40 21.11 -5.93
C GLY A 17 4.88 22.47 -6.42
N GLY A 18 3.57 22.76 -6.40
CA GLY A 18 3.04 24.06 -6.86
C GLY A 18 1.56 24.29 -6.56
N PRO A 19 1.05 25.53 -6.75
CA PRO A 19 -0.36 25.83 -6.57
C PRO A 19 -1.23 25.02 -7.54
N HIS A 20 -2.37 24.53 -7.07
CA HIS A 20 -3.34 23.85 -7.92
C HIS A 20 -4.61 24.68 -8.04
N ARG A 21 -5.16 24.72 -9.26
CA ARG A 21 -6.31 25.55 -9.62
C ARG A 21 -7.51 24.66 -9.93
N VAL A 22 -8.69 25.08 -9.51
CA VAL A 22 -9.93 24.32 -9.67
C VAL A 22 -11.00 25.26 -10.19
N ALA A 23 -11.64 24.90 -11.31
CA ALA A 23 -12.77 25.66 -11.82
C ALA A 23 -14.05 25.27 -11.07
N ILE A 24 -14.83 26.25 -10.63
CA ILE A 24 -16.04 26.10 -9.82
C ILE A 24 -17.18 26.92 -10.46
N GLY A 25 -18.42 26.47 -10.30
CA GLY A 25 -19.62 27.11 -10.87
C GLY A 25 -20.25 28.24 -10.03
N GLY A 26 -19.78 28.44 -8.80
CA GLY A 26 -20.22 29.54 -7.93
C GLY A 26 -19.48 29.57 -6.60
N VAL A 27 -19.71 30.64 -5.83
CA VAL A 27 -19.09 30.86 -4.51
C VAL A 27 -20.13 31.37 -3.51
N LEU A 28 -20.11 30.85 -2.28
CA LEU A 28 -20.86 31.43 -1.16
C LEU A 28 -20.03 32.57 -0.53
N GLY A 29 -20.32 33.80 -0.95
CA GLY A 29 -19.72 35.00 -0.39
C GLY A 29 -20.43 35.46 0.89
N LEU A 30 -19.95 36.56 1.47
CA LEU A 30 -20.58 37.20 2.64
C LEU A 30 -22.01 37.70 2.36
N ASP A 31 -22.27 38.14 1.13
CA ASP A 31 -23.58 38.67 0.70
C ASP A 31 -24.50 37.61 0.08
N GLY A 32 -24.10 36.33 0.11
CA GLY A 32 -24.86 35.21 -0.45
C GLY A 32 -24.17 34.51 -1.62
N VAL A 33 -24.95 33.73 -2.37
CA VAL A 33 -24.45 32.89 -3.47
C VAL A 33 -24.20 33.74 -4.71
N ARG A 34 -22.98 33.68 -5.24
CA ARG A 34 -22.59 34.25 -6.54
C ARG A 34 -22.38 33.12 -7.54
N GLU A 35 -23.31 32.97 -8.47
CA GLU A 35 -23.18 31.99 -9.56
C GLU A 35 -22.31 32.53 -10.69
N GLY A 36 -21.67 31.61 -11.42
CA GLY A 36 -20.82 31.93 -12.56
C GLY A 36 -19.45 31.24 -12.47
N PRO A 37 -18.69 31.22 -13.57
CA PRO A 37 -17.37 30.61 -13.60
C PRO A 37 -16.43 31.30 -12.62
N HIS A 38 -15.82 30.53 -11.72
CA HIS A 38 -14.77 30.99 -10.81
C HIS A 38 -13.58 30.02 -10.84
N THR A 39 -12.40 30.52 -10.50
CA THR A 39 -11.19 29.74 -10.29
C THR A 39 -10.78 29.82 -8.82
N LEU A 40 -10.82 28.69 -8.13
CA LEU A 40 -10.22 28.48 -6.81
C LEU A 40 -8.75 28.10 -6.99
N THR A 41 -7.83 28.91 -6.50
CA THR A 41 -6.40 28.61 -6.47
C THR A 41 -5.99 28.29 -5.05
N VAL A 42 -5.37 27.12 -4.86
CA VAL A 42 -4.91 26.64 -3.55
C VAL A 42 -3.39 26.60 -3.56
N GLN A 43 -2.79 27.27 -2.58
CA GLN A 43 -1.35 27.29 -2.37
C GLN A 43 -0.90 26.06 -1.57
N PRO A 44 0.37 25.62 -1.71
CA PRO A 44 0.93 24.56 -0.88
C PRO A 44 0.87 24.83 0.63
N SER A 45 0.87 26.11 1.04
CA SER A 45 0.69 26.55 2.42
C SER A 45 -0.70 26.24 3.00
N GLY A 46 -1.69 25.95 2.14
CA GLY A 46 -3.10 25.80 2.51
C GLY A 46 -3.94 27.05 2.28
N SER A 47 -3.31 28.21 2.08
CA SER A 47 -4.02 29.45 1.74
C SER A 47 -4.65 29.35 0.35
N TRP A 48 -5.79 30.00 0.15
CA TRP A 48 -6.51 29.97 -1.11
C TRP A 48 -6.96 31.36 -1.56
N THR A 49 -7.20 31.48 -2.86
CA THR A 49 -7.82 32.66 -3.48
C THR A 49 -8.91 32.22 -4.45
N VAL A 50 -10.01 32.97 -4.53
CA VAL A 50 -11.09 32.72 -5.49
C VAL A 50 -11.27 33.94 -6.38
N ARG A 51 -11.29 33.73 -7.70
CA ARG A 51 -11.45 34.80 -8.69
C ARG A 51 -12.53 34.45 -9.72
N PRO A 52 -13.31 35.42 -10.23
CA PRO A 52 -14.19 35.19 -11.37
C PRO A 52 -13.40 34.79 -12.63
N GLY A 53 -14.00 33.98 -13.50
CA GLY A 53 -13.43 33.51 -14.76
C GLY A 53 -12.67 32.17 -14.68
N VAL A 54 -12.32 31.62 -15.84
CA VAL A 54 -11.49 30.41 -16.00
C VAL A 54 -10.53 30.59 -17.18
N ASP A 55 -9.64 31.58 -17.07
CA ASP A 55 -8.71 31.94 -18.15
C ASP A 55 -7.42 31.11 -18.14
N GLU A 56 -7.25 30.25 -17.13
CA GLU A 56 -6.01 29.52 -16.87
C GLU A 56 -6.22 27.99 -16.83
N PRO A 57 -5.15 27.20 -17.05
CA PRO A 57 -5.21 25.75 -16.88
C PRO A 57 -5.58 25.36 -15.44
N VAL A 58 -6.57 24.49 -15.28
CA VAL A 58 -7.06 24.00 -13.98
C VAL A 58 -6.84 22.48 -13.84
N ALA A 59 -6.56 22.04 -12.63
CA ALA A 59 -6.35 20.64 -12.26
C ALA A 59 -7.67 19.84 -12.19
N ALA A 60 -8.79 20.51 -11.90
CA ALA A 60 -10.13 19.92 -11.88
C ALA A 60 -11.21 20.95 -12.25
N ARG A 61 -12.37 20.48 -12.70
CA ARG A 61 -13.51 21.32 -13.07
C ARG A 61 -14.80 20.80 -12.43
N PHE A 62 -15.44 21.63 -11.62
CA PHE A 62 -16.75 21.39 -11.01
C PHE A 62 -17.73 22.52 -11.38
N PRO A 63 -18.16 22.60 -12.65
CA PRO A 63 -18.97 23.71 -13.16
C PRO A 63 -20.39 23.76 -12.55
N ARG A 64 -20.83 22.69 -11.89
CA ARG A 64 -22.12 22.61 -11.18
C ARG A 64 -21.95 22.57 -9.67
N ALA A 65 -20.82 23.06 -9.17
CA ALA A 65 -20.54 23.10 -7.75
C ALA A 65 -20.35 24.54 -7.24
N LEU A 66 -20.62 24.69 -5.95
CA LEU A 66 -20.46 25.88 -5.14
C LEU A 66 -19.32 25.65 -4.15
N VAL A 67 -18.39 26.58 -4.03
CA VAL A 67 -17.42 26.60 -2.93
C VAL A 67 -17.97 27.44 -1.77
N ALA A 68 -17.90 26.90 -0.56
CA ALA A 68 -18.33 27.54 0.68
C ALA A 68 -17.31 27.28 1.81
N PRO A 69 -17.35 28.03 2.92
CA PRO A 69 -16.56 27.69 4.09
C PRO A 69 -16.97 26.31 4.62
N ALA A 70 -16.00 25.51 5.08
CA ALA A 70 -16.28 24.21 5.66
C ALA A 70 -17.07 24.32 6.97
N LEU A 71 -17.64 23.20 7.43
CA LEU A 71 -18.47 23.16 8.63
C LEU A 71 -17.63 22.94 9.90
N HIS A 72 -18.19 23.42 11.01
CA HIS A 72 -17.74 23.28 12.38
C HIS A 72 -18.86 22.60 13.19
N ASP A 73 -18.65 21.36 13.59
CA ASP A 73 -19.56 20.72 14.55
C ASP A 73 -19.25 21.22 15.95
N ALA A 74 -20.12 22.07 16.48
CA ALA A 74 -19.91 22.74 17.73
C ALA A 74 -20.14 21.79 18.93
N HIS A 75 -20.71 20.60 18.77
CA HIS A 75 -20.94 19.72 19.92
C HIS A 75 -20.72 18.28 19.53
N VAL A 76 -19.57 17.74 19.92
CA VAL A 76 -19.30 16.30 19.80
C VAL A 76 -18.72 15.77 21.11
N HIS A 77 -18.80 14.45 21.25
CA HIS A 77 -18.14 13.68 22.28
C HIS A 77 -17.27 12.62 21.60
N LEU A 78 -15.97 12.88 21.48
CA LEU A 78 -15.05 11.94 20.86
C LEU A 78 -14.89 10.69 21.73
N GLY A 79 -14.76 9.52 21.10
CA GLY A 79 -14.69 8.25 21.81
C GLY A 79 -14.34 7.09 20.90
N THR A 80 -14.20 5.90 21.49
CA THR A 80 -13.93 4.67 20.74
C THR A 80 -15.07 4.35 19.77
N GLY A 81 -14.77 4.16 18.49
CA GLY A 81 -15.74 3.79 17.46
C GLY A 81 -16.22 4.94 16.55
N VAL A 82 -15.81 6.18 16.82
CA VAL A 82 -16.06 7.31 15.92
C VAL A 82 -14.90 7.42 14.91
N ASP A 83 -15.18 7.21 13.62
CA ASP A 83 -14.20 7.48 12.56
C ASP A 83 -14.17 8.98 12.26
N LEU A 84 -13.05 9.63 12.59
CA LEU A 84 -12.88 11.07 12.37
C LEU A 84 -12.94 11.46 10.88
N SER A 85 -12.68 10.52 9.97
CA SER A 85 -12.76 10.80 8.53
C SER A 85 -14.18 10.99 8.03
N ASP A 86 -15.19 10.47 8.74
CA ASP A 86 -16.61 10.68 8.40
C ASP A 86 -16.99 12.16 8.53
N TYR A 87 -16.50 12.88 9.55
CA TYR A 87 -16.70 14.33 9.66
C TYR A 87 -16.22 15.05 8.40
N VAL A 88 -15.00 14.76 7.97
CA VAL A 88 -14.41 15.38 6.77
C VAL A 88 -15.18 14.98 5.52
N ALA A 89 -15.64 13.74 5.38
CA ALA A 89 -16.43 13.29 4.23
C ALA A 89 -17.76 14.08 4.07
N TYR A 90 -18.31 14.59 5.17
CA TYR A 90 -19.51 15.44 5.19
C TYR A 90 -19.18 16.94 5.24
N GLY A 91 -17.93 17.35 4.95
CA GLY A 91 -17.56 18.77 4.93
C GLY A 91 -17.34 19.40 6.30
N VAL A 92 -17.34 18.61 7.38
CA VAL A 92 -17.02 19.07 8.74
C VAL A 92 -15.51 19.01 8.92
N SER A 93 -14.88 20.18 8.82
CA SER A 93 -13.43 20.34 8.92
C SER A 93 -12.93 20.63 10.33
N ARG A 94 -13.84 21.02 11.24
CA ARG A 94 -13.57 21.33 12.64
C ARG A 94 -14.64 20.71 13.52
N VAL A 95 -14.25 20.17 14.66
CA VAL A 95 -15.16 19.65 15.69
C VAL A 95 -14.77 20.20 17.05
N ARG A 96 -15.75 20.49 17.91
CA ARG A 96 -15.52 20.87 19.31
C ARG A 96 -15.92 19.73 20.24
N ASP A 97 -14.91 19.08 20.81
CA ASP A 97 -15.11 18.04 21.82
C ASP A 97 -15.48 18.68 23.16
N LEU A 98 -16.65 18.37 23.71
CA LEU A 98 -17.14 19.01 24.95
C LEU A 98 -17.02 18.09 26.17
N GLY A 99 -15.80 17.58 26.40
CA GLY A 99 -15.42 16.98 27.68
C GLY A 99 -15.18 15.47 27.65
N SER A 100 -14.83 14.93 26.48
CA SER A 100 -14.48 13.50 26.36
C SER A 100 -12.98 13.25 26.32
N VAL A 101 -12.18 14.18 25.80
CA VAL A 101 -10.72 14.02 25.65
C VAL A 101 -9.95 14.55 26.87
N VAL A 102 -10.12 15.83 27.20
CA VAL A 102 -9.33 16.45 28.28
C VAL A 102 -9.85 15.97 29.64
N GLY A 103 -9.00 15.23 30.37
CA GLY A 103 -9.36 14.66 31.69
C GLY A 103 -9.72 13.18 31.65
N THR A 104 -9.60 12.53 30.48
CA THR A 104 -9.64 11.08 30.32
C THR A 104 -8.29 10.56 29.79
N GLU A 105 -8.12 9.24 29.67
CA GLU A 105 -6.94 8.61 29.07
C GLU A 105 -7.07 8.45 27.53
N LEU A 106 -8.05 9.13 26.91
CA LEU A 106 -8.34 8.96 25.49
C LEU A 106 -7.32 9.70 24.61
N GLU A 107 -6.52 8.94 23.87
CA GLU A 107 -5.69 9.49 22.79
C GLU A 107 -6.53 9.69 21.52
N VAL A 108 -6.60 10.93 21.03
CA VAL A 108 -7.24 11.25 19.75
C VAL A 108 -6.21 11.43 18.63
N PRO A 109 -6.44 10.88 17.43
CA PRO A 109 -5.57 11.09 16.29
C PRO A 109 -5.45 12.58 15.95
N LEU A 110 -4.22 13.11 15.97
CA LEU A 110 -3.92 14.44 15.44
C LEU A 110 -3.44 14.31 13.99
N ALA A 111 -3.89 15.20 13.12
CA ALA A 111 -3.38 15.29 11.76
C ALA A 111 -1.87 15.63 11.80
N ARG A 112 -1.05 14.80 11.15
CA ARG A 112 0.41 14.97 11.03
C ARG A 112 0.83 15.33 9.60
N ARG A 113 0.00 14.99 8.62
CA ARG A 113 0.22 15.25 7.19
C ARG A 113 -0.96 16.02 6.62
N CYS A 114 -0.73 16.75 5.54
CA CYS A 114 -1.81 17.42 4.80
C CYS A 114 -2.85 16.42 4.26
N THR A 115 -2.43 15.17 3.99
CA THR A 115 -3.25 14.08 3.47
C THR A 115 -4.11 13.36 4.51
N ASP A 116 -3.92 13.64 5.80
CA ASP A 116 -4.70 12.97 6.85
C ASP A 116 -6.15 13.48 6.81
N LEU A 117 -7.13 12.59 6.75
CA LEU A 117 -8.56 12.92 6.74
C LEU A 117 -9.09 13.04 8.17
N VAL A 118 -8.62 14.06 8.89
CA VAL A 118 -8.99 14.30 10.28
C VAL A 118 -9.39 15.78 10.44
N PRO A 119 -10.52 16.10 11.10
CA PRO A 119 -10.91 17.48 11.35
C PRO A 119 -9.94 18.13 12.35
N GLU A 120 -9.91 19.46 12.37
CA GLU A 120 -9.35 20.20 13.49
C GLU A 120 -10.17 19.92 14.75
N ILE A 121 -9.53 19.54 15.85
CA ILE A 121 -10.21 19.26 17.12
C ILE A 121 -10.00 20.44 18.06
N VAL A 122 -11.09 21.13 18.40
CA VAL A 122 -11.11 22.14 19.46
C VAL A 122 -11.43 21.44 20.77
N LEU A 123 -10.43 21.35 21.64
CA LEU A 123 -10.57 20.65 22.92
C LEU A 123 -11.38 21.46 23.93
N GLY A 124 -12.45 20.87 24.44
CA GLY A 124 -13.08 21.26 25.69
C GLY A 124 -12.37 20.61 26.87
N GLY A 125 -12.36 21.33 27.99
CA GLY A 125 -11.93 20.83 29.29
C GLY A 125 -12.86 19.73 29.78
N PRO A 126 -12.48 19.05 30.87
CA PRO A 126 -13.29 17.95 31.39
C PRO A 126 -14.70 18.41 31.72
N LEU A 127 -15.66 17.49 31.60
CA LEU A 127 -17.04 17.74 32.01
C LEU A 127 -17.10 17.88 33.54
N VAL A 128 -17.45 19.08 34.02
CA VAL A 128 -17.59 19.39 35.45
C VAL A 128 -19.06 19.33 35.84
N ASP A 129 -19.40 18.36 36.69
CA ASP A 129 -20.78 18.10 37.14
C ASP A 129 -20.93 18.39 38.64
N GLY A 130 -21.57 17.51 39.43
CA GLY A 130 -21.67 17.63 40.88
C GLY A 130 -20.41 17.16 41.63
N THR A 131 -20.30 17.51 42.91
CA THR A 131 -19.17 17.15 43.78
C THR A 131 -19.21 15.68 44.26
N GLY A 132 -18.05 15.15 44.65
CA GLY A 132 -17.90 13.87 45.35
C GLY A 132 -17.46 12.67 44.48
N ARG A 133 -17.11 11.57 45.16
CA ARG A 133 -16.43 10.38 44.58
C ARG A 133 -17.29 9.45 43.70
N ARG A 134 -18.54 9.80 43.41
CA ARG A 134 -19.45 8.95 42.61
C ARG A 134 -19.77 9.64 41.29
N ARG A 135 -18.98 9.33 40.26
CA ARG A 135 -19.22 9.79 38.88
C ARG A 135 -20.55 9.23 38.37
N ARG A 136 -21.44 10.09 37.89
CA ARG A 136 -22.69 9.69 37.19
C ARG A 136 -22.44 9.43 35.71
N PHE A 137 -21.44 10.10 35.14
CA PHE A 137 -21.00 9.93 33.76
C PHE A 137 -19.50 9.56 33.73
N PRO A 138 -19.07 8.61 32.89
CA PRO A 138 -17.69 8.13 32.86
C PRO A 138 -16.64 9.23 32.62
N PHE A 139 -17.01 10.26 31.86
CA PHE A 139 -16.13 11.34 31.42
C PHE A 139 -16.16 12.58 32.34
N ALA A 140 -17.00 12.56 33.40
CA ALA A 140 -17.03 13.64 34.38
C ALA A 140 -15.78 13.63 35.26
N VAL A 141 -15.21 14.81 35.52
CA VAL A 141 -14.08 14.95 36.45
C VAL A 141 -14.55 14.95 37.90
N GLU A 142 -13.77 14.29 38.76
CA GLU A 142 -13.97 14.31 40.21
C GLU A 142 -13.40 15.59 40.82
N TRP A 143 -14.16 16.17 41.73
CA TRP A 143 -13.78 17.33 42.53
C TRP A 143 -14.61 17.34 43.82
N ASP A 144 -14.03 17.85 44.90
CA ASP A 144 -14.57 17.76 46.26
C ASP A 144 -15.26 19.06 46.70
N GLY A 145 -14.80 20.22 46.20
CA GLY A 145 -15.43 21.50 46.55
C GLY A 145 -14.93 22.71 45.77
N PRO A 146 -15.46 23.92 46.06
CA PRO A 146 -15.15 25.15 45.34
C PRO A 146 -13.65 25.47 45.24
N ASP A 147 -12.87 25.08 46.25
CA ASP A 147 -11.42 25.31 46.30
C ASP A 147 -10.65 24.54 45.22
N ASP A 148 -11.22 23.48 44.65
CA ASP A 148 -10.60 22.69 43.57
C ASP A 148 -10.78 23.34 42.19
N LEU A 149 -11.82 24.17 42.01
CA LEU A 149 -12.20 24.72 40.69
C LEU A 149 -11.08 25.49 40.02
N PRO A 150 -10.30 26.36 40.72
CA PRO A 150 -9.15 27.01 40.12
C PRO A 150 -8.16 26.01 39.51
N SER A 151 -7.72 25.02 40.30
CA SER A 151 -6.74 24.02 39.86
C SER A 151 -7.25 23.19 38.67
N LEU A 152 -8.53 22.83 38.69
CA LEU A 152 -9.19 22.09 37.62
C LEU A 152 -9.17 22.86 36.30
N VAL A 153 -9.53 24.14 36.34
CA VAL A 153 -9.52 25.02 35.15
C VAL A 153 -8.09 25.26 34.66
N ASP A 154 -7.13 25.47 35.56
CA ASP A 154 -5.71 25.66 35.24
C ASP A 154 -5.15 24.42 34.55
N SER A 155 -5.47 23.24 35.09
CA SER A 155 -5.08 21.95 34.52
C SER A 155 -5.70 21.72 33.13
N ALA A 156 -6.97 22.09 32.94
CA ALA A 156 -7.61 22.01 31.63
C ALA A 156 -6.93 22.94 30.61
N ALA A 157 -6.68 24.19 30.98
CA ALA A 157 -5.99 25.17 30.16
C ALA A 157 -4.57 24.70 29.77
N ALA A 158 -3.81 24.16 30.74
CA ALA A 158 -2.47 23.63 30.51
C ALA A 158 -2.45 22.42 29.56
N ARG A 159 -3.55 21.66 29.49
CA ARG A 159 -3.74 20.57 28.52
C ARG A 159 -4.28 21.04 27.16
N GLY A 160 -4.34 22.35 26.92
CA GLY A 160 -4.74 22.94 25.64
C GLY A 160 -6.25 23.11 25.46
N ALA A 161 -7.06 22.94 26.51
CA ALA A 161 -8.49 23.20 26.44
C ALA A 161 -8.78 24.66 26.10
N ARG A 162 -9.74 24.89 25.20
CA ARG A 162 -10.27 26.21 24.82
C ARG A 162 -11.66 26.48 25.39
N TRP A 163 -12.31 25.43 25.88
CA TRP A 163 -13.63 25.49 26.51
C TRP A 163 -13.61 24.81 27.88
N LEU A 164 -14.56 25.14 28.73
CA LEU A 164 -14.91 24.39 29.94
C LEU A 164 -16.38 23.98 29.86
N LYS A 165 -16.70 22.71 30.12
CA LYS A 165 -18.07 22.19 30.08
C LYS A 165 -18.62 22.00 31.48
N LEU A 166 -19.65 22.76 31.84
CA LEU A 166 -20.44 22.59 33.06
C LEU A 166 -21.68 21.75 32.78
N TYR A 167 -22.06 20.87 33.70
CA TYR A 167 -23.15 19.90 33.50
C TYR A 167 -24.27 20.03 34.54
N THR A 168 -25.29 19.17 34.44
CA THR A 168 -26.60 19.40 35.04
C THR A 168 -26.62 19.50 36.56
N ARG A 169 -25.65 18.88 37.26
CA ARG A 169 -25.54 18.95 38.73
C ARG A 169 -24.54 20.00 39.22
N PHE A 170 -23.96 20.82 38.35
CA PHE A 170 -23.04 21.86 38.75
C PHE A 170 -23.74 22.91 39.64
N PRO A 171 -23.20 23.24 40.84
CA PRO A 171 -23.89 24.12 41.79
C PRO A 171 -24.09 25.53 41.23
N THR A 172 -25.34 26.02 41.26
CA THR A 172 -25.70 27.32 40.66
C THR A 172 -24.93 28.51 41.27
N ALA A 173 -24.58 28.43 42.55
CA ALA A 173 -23.79 29.44 43.25
C ALA A 173 -22.35 29.59 42.73
N LEU A 174 -21.83 28.59 42.01
CA LEU A 174 -20.44 28.54 41.55
C LEU A 174 -20.25 28.93 40.08
N TYR A 175 -21.33 29.21 39.33
CA TYR A 175 -21.21 29.67 37.94
C TYR A 175 -20.37 30.95 37.82
N GLY A 176 -20.65 31.98 38.63
CA GLY A 176 -19.93 33.25 38.57
C GLY A 176 -18.42 33.09 38.79
N PRO A 177 -17.99 32.47 39.92
CA PRO A 177 -16.57 32.23 40.18
C PRO A 177 -15.86 31.40 39.10
N VAL A 178 -16.47 30.30 38.63
CA VAL A 178 -15.81 29.42 37.64
C VAL A 178 -15.72 30.08 36.26
N VAL A 179 -16.74 30.84 35.85
CA VAL A 179 -16.73 31.58 34.58
C VAL A 179 -15.65 32.66 34.60
N ALA A 180 -15.60 33.46 35.66
CA ALA A 180 -14.58 34.49 35.80
C ALA A 180 -13.16 33.90 35.75
N HIS A 181 -12.94 32.78 36.42
CA HIS A 181 -11.62 32.12 36.45
C HIS A 181 -11.24 31.50 35.10
N ALA A 182 -12.19 30.89 34.39
CA ALA A 182 -11.99 30.36 33.03
C ALA A 182 -11.68 31.47 32.02
N HIS A 183 -12.45 32.55 32.03
CA HIS A 183 -12.23 33.72 31.17
C HIS A 183 -10.86 34.35 31.41
N ALA A 184 -10.40 34.44 32.66
CA ALA A 184 -9.06 34.94 33.01
C ALA A 184 -7.91 34.12 32.40
N ARG A 185 -8.18 32.87 31.96
CA ARG A 185 -7.23 31.99 31.26
C ARG A 185 -7.50 31.87 29.77
N GLY A 186 -8.43 32.66 29.24
CA GLY A 186 -8.82 32.65 27.84
C GLY A 186 -9.64 31.42 27.43
N LEU A 187 -10.21 30.68 28.39
CA LEU A 187 -11.17 29.61 28.10
C LEU A 187 -12.56 30.20 28.00
N LYS A 188 -13.36 29.72 27.04
CA LYS A 188 -14.81 29.94 27.03
C LYS A 188 -15.51 28.93 27.94
N VAL A 189 -16.69 29.24 28.43
CA VAL A 189 -17.50 28.33 29.25
C VAL A 189 -18.78 27.97 28.52
N THR A 190 -19.07 26.68 28.48
CA THR A 190 -20.35 26.18 28.02
C THR A 190 -21.04 25.34 29.08
N ALA A 191 -22.36 25.38 29.13
CA ALA A 191 -23.12 24.67 30.14
C ALA A 191 -24.24 23.84 29.50
N HIS A 192 -24.51 22.66 30.06
CA HIS A 192 -25.84 22.06 30.08
C HIS A 192 -26.40 22.34 31.48
N PRO A 193 -27.05 23.50 31.71
CA PRO A 193 -27.55 23.83 33.03
C PRO A 193 -28.58 22.82 33.48
N GLY A 194 -28.54 22.51 34.77
CA GLY A 194 -29.59 21.73 35.39
C GLY A 194 -30.95 22.43 35.37
N PRO A 195 -31.97 21.73 35.88
CA PRO A 195 -33.34 22.23 36.03
C PRO A 195 -33.39 23.66 36.58
N GLY A 196 -33.83 24.62 35.76
CA GLY A 196 -34.02 26.02 36.19
C GLY A 196 -32.73 26.80 36.44
N ALA A 197 -31.56 26.20 36.18
CA ALA A 197 -30.26 26.82 36.40
C ALA A 197 -29.83 27.76 35.26
N PHE A 198 -30.43 27.64 34.06
CA PHE A 198 -29.97 28.42 32.91
C PHE A 198 -30.00 29.95 33.12
N PRO A 199 -30.97 30.58 33.84
CA PRO A 199 -30.92 32.02 34.06
C PRO A 199 -29.71 32.42 34.91
N ALA A 200 -29.27 31.56 35.84
CA ALA A 200 -28.05 31.78 36.61
C ALA A 200 -26.80 31.61 35.73
N ALA A 201 -26.76 30.62 34.86
CA ALA A 201 -25.68 30.42 33.89
C ALA A 201 -25.51 31.64 32.97
N VAL A 202 -26.61 32.15 32.40
CA VAL A 202 -26.59 33.35 31.55
C VAL A 202 -26.12 34.59 32.33
N ARG A 203 -26.65 34.82 33.54
CA ARG A 203 -26.21 35.95 34.39
C ARG A 203 -24.74 35.88 34.77
N ALA A 204 -24.20 34.68 34.91
CA ALA A 204 -22.79 34.45 35.24
C ALA A 204 -21.85 34.64 34.05
N GLY A 205 -22.36 34.81 32.83
CA GLY A 205 -21.55 35.01 31.63
C GLY A 205 -21.12 33.72 30.93
N VAL A 206 -21.86 32.60 31.10
CA VAL A 206 -21.63 31.40 30.29
C VAL A 206 -21.75 31.75 28.80
N ASP A 207 -20.73 31.41 28.01
CA ASP A 207 -20.61 31.81 26.60
C ASP A 207 -21.63 31.11 25.69
N GLU A 208 -22.01 29.86 26.02
CA GLU A 208 -22.93 29.07 25.21
C GLU A 208 -23.70 28.03 26.03
N LEU A 209 -25.01 27.96 25.83
CA LEU A 209 -25.89 26.95 26.41
C LEU A 209 -26.03 25.75 25.47
N GLN A 210 -26.02 24.55 26.04
CA GLN A 210 -26.07 23.29 25.32
C GLN A 210 -27.43 22.63 25.50
N HIS A 211 -27.93 22.14 24.37
CA HIS A 211 -29.22 21.48 24.18
C HIS A 211 -30.40 22.42 24.44
N LEU A 212 -31.34 22.49 23.50
CA LEU A 212 -32.51 23.40 23.61
C LEU A 212 -33.32 23.14 24.90
N VAL A 213 -33.31 21.88 25.32
CA VAL A 213 -34.03 21.36 26.49
C VAL A 213 -33.66 22.05 27.81
N CYS A 214 -32.45 22.61 27.92
CA CYS A 214 -31.97 23.25 29.15
C CYS A 214 -32.65 24.60 29.46
N LEU A 215 -33.37 25.18 28.50
CA LEU A 215 -34.08 26.45 28.66
C LEU A 215 -35.39 26.32 29.45
N THR A 216 -35.69 25.12 29.97
CA THR A 216 -36.91 24.84 30.74
C THR A 216 -36.58 24.45 32.19
N PRO A 217 -37.39 24.87 33.18
CA PRO A 217 -37.10 24.63 34.60
C PRO A 217 -37.62 23.27 35.11
N PHE A 218 -37.02 22.12 34.76
CA PHE A 218 -37.53 20.80 35.23
C PHE A 218 -36.48 19.71 35.47
N ASP A 219 -36.72 18.83 36.47
CA ASP A 219 -35.85 17.76 37.03
C ASP A 219 -35.34 16.71 35.99
N ASP A 220 -34.06 16.35 36.05
CA ASP A 220 -33.22 15.77 34.97
C ASP A 220 -33.17 14.23 34.89
N ARG A 221 -34.27 13.55 35.19
CA ARG A 221 -34.31 12.07 35.32
C ARG A 221 -34.31 11.28 33.99
N GLY A 222 -33.57 11.76 32.98
CA GLY A 222 -33.34 11.06 31.70
C GLY A 222 -34.32 11.39 30.58
N THR A 223 -34.05 10.85 29.38
CA THR A 223 -34.70 11.23 28.12
C THR A 223 -36.22 11.15 28.14
N HIS A 224 -36.80 10.06 28.66
CA HIS A 224 -38.26 9.91 28.73
C HIS A 224 -38.95 10.94 29.63
N ALA A 225 -38.33 11.29 30.76
CA ALA A 225 -38.89 12.29 31.67
C ALA A 225 -38.88 13.68 31.02
N LEU A 226 -37.80 13.97 30.28
CA LEU A 226 -37.66 15.17 29.47
C LEU A 226 -38.72 15.23 28.36
N HIS A 227 -38.89 14.16 27.59
CA HIS A 227 -39.90 14.09 26.52
C HIS A 227 -41.32 14.30 27.06
N ARG A 228 -41.71 13.56 28.11
CA ARG A 228 -43.04 13.74 28.73
C ARG A 228 -43.33 15.16 29.17
N ARG A 229 -42.33 15.84 29.74
CA ARG A 229 -42.48 17.21 30.22
C ARG A 229 -42.61 18.22 29.09
N TRP A 230 -41.84 18.04 28.01
CA TRP A 230 -41.98 18.85 26.82
C TRP A 230 -43.31 18.61 26.11
N ALA A 231 -43.79 17.36 26.05
CA ALA A 231 -45.09 16.99 25.50
C ALA A 231 -46.28 17.58 26.26
N THR A 232 -46.17 17.65 27.59
CA THR A 232 -47.25 18.14 28.47
C THR A 232 -47.15 19.64 28.76
N ARG A 233 -46.16 20.32 28.18
CA ARG A 233 -45.98 21.76 28.34
C ARG A 233 -47.12 22.51 27.67
N ARG A 234 -47.65 23.52 28.36
CA ARG A 234 -48.70 24.37 27.82
C ARG A 234 -48.11 25.57 27.07
N PRO A 235 -48.76 26.06 26.00
CA PRO A 235 -48.33 27.29 25.31
C PRO A 235 -48.21 28.51 26.24
N GLU A 236 -49.04 28.58 27.28
CA GLU A 236 -49.01 29.63 28.30
C GLU A 236 -47.88 29.49 29.35
N ASP A 237 -47.16 28.36 29.37
CA ASP A 237 -45.99 28.19 30.23
C ASP A 237 -44.89 29.15 29.76
N ARG A 238 -44.88 30.35 30.35
CA ARG A 238 -43.97 31.44 29.96
C ARG A 238 -42.55 30.93 29.89
N TRP A 239 -41.95 31.04 28.71
CA TRP A 239 -40.51 30.93 28.57
C TRP A 239 -39.86 31.94 29.50
N PRO A 240 -38.95 31.52 30.39
CA PRO A 240 -38.08 32.46 31.05
C PRO A 240 -37.35 33.27 29.97
N ARG A 241 -37.39 34.61 30.10
CA ARG A 241 -36.83 35.52 29.07
C ARG A 241 -35.37 35.19 28.84
N VAL A 242 -35.06 34.72 27.62
CA VAL A 242 -33.68 34.52 27.17
C VAL A 242 -33.16 35.87 26.69
N PRO A 243 -32.07 36.41 27.29
CA PRO A 243 -31.49 37.66 26.83
C PRO A 243 -31.03 37.57 25.37
N ALA A 244 -31.29 38.62 24.59
CA ALA A 244 -30.77 38.73 23.23
C ALA A 244 -29.23 38.58 23.24
N GLY A 245 -28.68 37.86 22.26
CA GLY A 245 -27.26 37.55 22.18
C GLY A 245 -26.82 36.27 22.90
N THR A 246 -27.70 35.63 23.69
CA THR A 246 -27.42 34.33 24.32
C THR A 246 -27.15 33.28 23.24
N ALA A 247 -26.01 32.59 23.30
CA ALA A 247 -25.70 31.54 22.34
C ALA A 247 -26.27 30.20 22.80
N VAL A 248 -26.89 29.47 21.87
CA VAL A 248 -27.50 28.16 22.11
C VAL A 248 -27.10 27.19 21.00
N CYS A 249 -26.58 26.03 21.39
CA CYS A 249 -26.41 24.86 20.52
C CYS A 249 -27.55 23.88 20.79
N PRO A 250 -28.58 23.79 19.91
CA PRO A 250 -29.83 23.16 20.27
C PRO A 250 -29.82 21.63 20.22
N THR A 251 -28.99 21.03 19.37
CA THR A 251 -28.80 19.57 19.20
C THR A 251 -30.14 18.82 19.05
N LEU A 252 -31.06 19.36 18.24
CA LEU A 252 -32.39 18.79 18.01
C LEU A 252 -32.30 17.37 17.42
N VAL A 253 -31.29 17.15 16.56
CA VAL A 253 -31.03 15.88 15.86
C VAL A 253 -30.95 14.69 16.80
N VAL A 254 -30.48 14.87 18.04
CA VAL A 254 -30.42 13.81 19.07
C VAL A 254 -31.79 13.22 19.32
N HIS A 255 -32.81 14.07 19.52
CA HIS A 255 -34.15 13.62 19.85
C HIS A 255 -34.84 12.96 18.66
N HIS A 256 -34.64 13.51 17.45
CA HIS A 256 -35.17 12.92 16.22
C HIS A 256 -34.57 11.54 15.93
N ARG A 257 -33.23 11.41 15.99
CA ARG A 257 -32.55 10.14 15.67
C ARG A 257 -32.79 9.07 16.71
N LEU A 258 -32.89 9.45 17.98
CA LEU A 258 -33.28 8.53 19.03
C LEU A 258 -34.69 7.97 18.80
N LEU A 259 -35.65 8.82 18.44
CA LEU A 259 -37.02 8.40 18.13
C LEU A 259 -37.06 7.48 16.90
N ASP A 260 -36.39 7.84 15.82
CA ASP A 260 -36.31 7.03 14.59
C ASP A 260 -35.76 5.61 14.87
N GLU A 261 -34.70 5.50 15.67
CA GLU A 261 -34.12 4.21 16.04
C GLU A 261 -35.01 3.42 17.01
N ALA A 262 -35.70 4.11 17.93
CA ALA A 262 -36.68 3.49 18.83
C ALA A 262 -37.86 2.88 18.05
N GLU A 263 -38.40 3.60 17.06
CA GLU A 263 -39.52 3.13 16.22
C GLU A 263 -39.12 1.91 15.38
N ARG A 264 -37.85 1.81 15.01
CA ARG A 264 -37.27 0.64 14.35
C ARG A 264 -36.94 -0.50 15.31
N GLY A 265 -37.34 -0.38 16.58
CA GLY A 265 -37.11 -1.38 17.62
C GLY A 265 -35.63 -1.55 17.97
N TRP A 266 -34.83 -0.49 17.87
CA TRP A 266 -33.38 -0.51 18.13
C TRP A 266 -32.64 -1.52 17.23
N ALA A 267 -33.12 -1.71 16.00
CA ALA A 267 -32.51 -2.62 15.04
C ALA A 267 -31.08 -2.20 14.67
N PHE A 268 -30.82 -0.88 14.67
CA PHE A 268 -29.55 -0.26 14.27
C PHE A 268 -29.00 -0.78 12.93
N THR A 269 -29.88 -1.15 12.01
CA THR A 269 -29.52 -1.76 10.74
C THR A 269 -28.63 -0.82 9.91
N GLY A 270 -27.42 -1.26 9.58
CA GLY A 270 -26.49 -0.54 8.72
C GLY A 270 -25.59 0.48 9.43
N HIS A 271 -25.62 0.54 10.77
CA HIS A 271 -24.67 1.33 11.55
C HIS A 271 -23.39 0.56 11.88
N ASP A 272 -22.32 1.28 12.21
CA ASP A 272 -21.04 0.69 12.59
C ASP A 272 -21.17 -0.18 13.87
N PRO A 273 -20.67 -1.43 13.87
CA PRO A 273 -20.79 -2.32 15.02
C PRO A 273 -20.23 -1.78 16.35
N ALA A 274 -19.18 -0.96 16.32
CA ALA A 274 -18.61 -0.36 17.52
C ALA A 274 -19.54 0.71 18.11
N LEU A 275 -20.11 1.57 17.26
CA LEU A 275 -21.14 2.53 17.67
C LEU A 275 -22.38 1.82 18.22
N VAL A 276 -22.83 0.76 17.57
CA VAL A 276 -23.97 -0.05 18.04
C VAL A 276 -23.68 -0.67 19.41
N GLY A 277 -22.47 -1.16 19.64
CA GLY A 277 -22.03 -1.66 20.94
C GLY A 277 -22.13 -0.61 22.04
N LEU A 278 -21.66 0.61 21.76
CA LEU A 278 -21.77 1.76 22.66
C LEU A 278 -23.23 2.12 22.95
N TRP A 279 -24.08 2.21 21.93
CA TRP A 279 -25.49 2.58 22.08
C TRP A 279 -26.28 1.55 22.88
N ARG A 280 -26.02 0.26 22.68
CA ARG A 280 -26.68 -0.81 23.44
C ARG A 280 -26.37 -0.78 24.94
N ALA A 281 -25.28 -0.13 25.36
CA ALA A 281 -24.97 0.08 26.76
C ALA A 281 -25.71 1.28 27.38
N MET A 282 -26.38 2.11 26.57
CA MET A 282 -27.10 3.29 27.07
C MET A 282 -28.45 2.91 27.68
N PRO A 283 -28.82 3.47 28.86
CA PRO A 283 -30.07 3.13 29.54
C PRO A 283 -31.34 3.35 28.71
N VAL A 284 -31.33 4.32 27.79
CA VAL A 284 -32.49 4.65 26.93
C VAL A 284 -32.77 3.59 25.85
N VAL A 285 -31.77 2.76 25.54
CA VAL A 285 -31.84 1.67 24.54
C VAL A 285 -32.10 0.30 25.21
N ALA A 286 -32.01 0.24 26.55
CA ALA A 286 -32.05 -1.02 27.30
C ALA A 286 -33.37 -1.80 27.16
N LYS A 287 -34.47 -1.13 26.77
CA LYS A 287 -35.79 -1.74 26.54
C LYS A 287 -36.52 -1.06 25.38
N PRO A 288 -37.45 -1.76 24.71
CA PRO A 288 -38.40 -1.13 23.80
C PRO A 288 -39.19 -0.02 24.50
N TRP A 289 -39.50 1.03 23.76
CA TRP A 289 -40.35 2.12 24.25
C TRP A 289 -41.82 1.72 24.23
N THR A 290 -42.58 2.26 25.17
CA THR A 290 -44.04 2.13 25.26
C THR A 290 -44.73 3.13 24.33
N ASP A 291 -45.98 2.87 23.95
CA ASP A 291 -46.77 3.80 23.12
C ASP A 291 -46.86 5.21 23.73
N ALA A 292 -46.95 5.30 25.06
CA ALA A 292 -46.94 6.58 25.78
C ALA A 292 -45.58 7.29 25.66
N GLU A 293 -44.46 6.57 25.74
CA GLU A 293 -43.12 7.14 25.55
C GLU A 293 -42.91 7.62 24.11
N PHE A 294 -43.45 6.91 23.10
CA PHE A 294 -43.46 7.38 21.71
C PHE A 294 -44.30 8.66 21.54
N ALA A 295 -45.52 8.68 22.09
CA ALA A 295 -46.38 9.86 22.02
C ALA A 295 -45.74 11.08 22.71
N ASP A 296 -45.14 10.87 23.88
CA ASP A 296 -44.37 11.89 24.61
C ASP A 296 -43.19 12.41 23.74
N ALA A 297 -42.44 11.53 23.08
CA ALA A 297 -41.30 11.93 22.23
C ALA A 297 -41.73 12.74 21.00
N HIS A 298 -42.77 12.28 20.27
CA HIS A 298 -43.34 13.01 19.13
C HIS A 298 -43.79 14.42 19.51
N ALA A 299 -44.57 14.53 20.60
CA ALA A 299 -45.06 15.81 21.08
C ALA A 299 -43.93 16.72 21.59
N ALA A 300 -42.92 16.16 22.25
CA ALA A 300 -41.76 16.91 22.71
C ALA A 300 -40.95 17.52 21.56
N ILE A 301 -40.70 16.72 20.52
CA ILE A 301 -39.98 17.16 19.32
C ILE A 301 -40.73 18.28 18.61
N ALA A 302 -42.05 18.16 18.46
CA ALA A 302 -42.88 19.22 17.89
C ALA A 302 -42.79 20.51 18.73
N ALA A 303 -42.92 20.41 20.05
CA ALA A 303 -42.81 21.55 20.95
C ALA A 303 -41.41 22.20 20.94
N MET A 304 -40.34 21.42 20.74
CA MET A 304 -38.99 21.94 20.54
C MET A 304 -38.86 22.69 19.22
N ALA A 305 -39.41 22.18 18.12
CA ALA A 305 -39.42 22.88 16.84
C ALA A 305 -40.21 24.19 16.91
N ASP A 306 -41.39 24.18 17.54
CA ASP A 306 -42.25 25.36 17.72
C ASP A 306 -41.59 26.46 18.57
N ALA A 307 -40.65 26.10 19.44
CA ALA A 307 -39.88 27.03 20.25
C ALA A 307 -38.89 27.88 19.45
N VAL A 308 -38.32 27.30 18.40
CA VAL A 308 -37.17 27.87 17.69
C VAL A 308 -37.49 29.24 17.07
N PRO A 309 -38.62 29.46 16.36
CA PRO A 309 -38.98 30.79 15.85
C PRO A 309 -39.05 31.86 16.94
N ASP A 310 -39.62 31.53 18.09
CA ASP A 310 -39.82 32.46 19.20
C ASP A 310 -38.50 32.88 19.83
N LEU A 311 -37.61 31.91 20.04
CA LEU A 311 -36.27 32.14 20.56
C LEU A 311 -35.39 32.90 19.56
N HIS A 312 -35.52 32.59 18.28
CA HIS A 312 -34.83 33.31 17.22
C HIS A 312 -35.28 34.77 17.16
N ARG A 313 -36.60 35.05 17.24
CA ARG A 313 -37.13 36.44 17.35
C ARG A 313 -36.70 37.14 18.62
N ALA A 314 -36.45 36.41 19.71
CA ALA A 314 -35.89 36.95 20.96
C ALA A 314 -34.39 37.28 20.86
N GLY A 315 -33.74 37.00 19.73
CA GLY A 315 -32.33 37.33 19.48
C GLY A 315 -31.35 36.28 19.98
N VAL A 316 -31.77 35.02 20.16
CA VAL A 316 -30.84 33.91 20.41
C VAL A 316 -29.86 33.77 19.26
N ARG A 317 -28.57 33.60 19.58
CA ARG A 317 -27.53 33.28 18.60
C ARG A 317 -27.39 31.77 18.49
N TRP A 318 -27.62 31.24 17.30
CA TRP A 318 -27.51 29.81 17.09
C TRP A 318 -26.07 29.40 16.79
N THR A 319 -25.67 28.28 17.39
CA THR A 319 -24.53 27.48 16.93
C THR A 319 -25.06 26.10 16.57
N VAL A 320 -24.43 25.41 15.64
CA VAL A 320 -24.90 24.09 15.17
C VAL A 320 -23.96 23.01 15.66
N GLY A 321 -24.50 21.99 16.30
CA GLY A 321 -23.75 20.85 16.80
C GLY A 321 -24.63 19.60 16.84
N SER A 322 -24.01 18.43 16.74
CA SER A 322 -24.73 17.16 16.58
C SER A 322 -24.97 16.41 17.88
N ASP A 323 -24.10 16.59 18.88
CA ASP A 323 -23.96 15.74 20.06
C ASP A 323 -23.69 14.26 19.68
N THR A 324 -22.90 14.05 18.62
CA THR A 324 -22.41 12.72 18.23
C THR A 324 -21.52 12.14 19.35
N PRO A 325 -21.56 10.83 19.66
CA PRO A 325 -22.30 9.75 19.00
C PRO A 325 -23.52 9.26 19.80
N ASN A 326 -24.56 10.07 19.97
CA ASN A 326 -25.86 9.57 20.47
C ASN A 326 -26.48 8.54 19.50
N PRO A 327 -27.43 7.68 19.95
CA PRO A 327 -28.05 6.66 19.11
C PRO A 327 -28.64 7.23 17.80
N GLY A 328 -28.16 6.73 16.66
CA GLY A 328 -28.56 7.20 15.33
C GLY A 328 -27.98 8.55 14.90
N VAL A 329 -27.23 9.24 15.77
CA VAL A 329 -26.52 10.48 15.46
C VAL A 329 -25.14 10.13 14.90
N LEU A 330 -24.95 10.41 13.62
CA LEU A 330 -23.78 9.97 12.85
C LEU A 330 -22.78 11.11 12.65
N PRO A 331 -21.46 10.83 12.77
CA PRO A 331 -20.41 11.84 12.62
C PRO A 331 -20.47 12.49 11.23
N GLY A 332 -20.41 13.82 11.21
CA GLY A 332 -20.51 14.63 9.99
C GLY A 332 -21.93 14.72 9.41
N ARG A 333 -22.57 13.59 9.16
CA ARG A 333 -23.93 13.53 8.57
C ARG A 333 -24.95 14.31 9.40
N SER A 334 -24.95 14.11 10.72
CA SER A 334 -25.96 14.71 11.59
C SER A 334 -25.85 16.23 11.73
N MET A 335 -24.73 16.84 11.29
CA MET A 335 -24.65 18.31 11.15
C MET A 335 -25.61 18.83 10.08
N TRP A 336 -25.70 18.15 8.94
CA TRP A 336 -26.64 18.53 7.88
C TRP A 336 -28.09 18.32 8.30
N GLU A 337 -28.33 17.28 9.09
CA GLU A 337 -29.65 16.96 9.64
C GLU A 337 -30.09 18.03 10.65
N GLU A 338 -29.21 18.43 11.57
CA GLU A 338 -29.46 19.53 12.51
C GLU A 338 -29.79 20.84 11.78
N MET A 339 -29.01 21.20 10.76
CA MET A 339 -29.30 22.39 9.94
C MET A 339 -30.67 22.30 9.28
N ASN A 340 -31.04 21.13 8.75
CA ASN A 340 -32.35 20.91 8.14
C ASN A 340 -33.50 21.01 9.16
N LEU A 341 -33.30 20.56 10.40
CA LEU A 341 -34.29 20.69 11.47
C LEU A 341 -34.49 22.17 11.86
N LEU A 342 -33.42 22.94 11.96
CA LEU A 342 -33.50 24.38 12.23
C LEU A 342 -34.19 25.14 11.09
N MET A 343 -33.93 24.77 9.84
CA MET A 343 -34.63 25.31 8.68
C MET A 343 -36.12 24.93 8.68
N ALA A 344 -36.44 23.66 8.98
CA ALA A 344 -37.82 23.20 9.08
C ALA A 344 -38.59 23.93 10.20
N ALA A 345 -37.88 24.30 11.26
CA ALA A 345 -38.40 25.15 12.33
C ALA A 345 -38.44 26.64 11.98
N GLY A 346 -38.10 27.05 10.75
CA GLY A 346 -38.35 28.41 10.24
C GLY A 346 -37.13 29.34 10.17
N LEU A 347 -35.91 28.88 10.44
CA LEU A 347 -34.71 29.70 10.25
C LEU A 347 -34.30 29.79 8.77
N GLY A 348 -33.66 30.91 8.42
CA GLY A 348 -33.14 31.15 7.07
C GLY A 348 -32.01 30.19 6.70
N LYS A 349 -32.06 29.60 5.50
CA LYS A 349 -31.08 28.62 5.01
C LYS A 349 -29.62 29.10 5.08
N THR A 350 -29.34 30.31 4.58
CA THR A 350 -27.99 30.90 4.60
C THR A 350 -27.53 31.24 6.01
N GLU A 351 -28.45 31.68 6.87
CA GLU A 351 -28.16 31.98 8.27
C GLU A 351 -27.78 30.73 9.07
N VAL A 352 -28.53 29.65 8.89
CA VAL A 352 -28.25 28.35 9.52
C VAL A 352 -26.89 27.83 9.08
N PHE A 353 -26.60 27.87 7.77
CA PHE A 353 -25.28 27.46 7.27
C PHE A 353 -24.15 28.31 7.86
N ALA A 354 -24.31 29.65 7.89
CA ALA A 354 -23.32 30.55 8.47
C ALA A 354 -23.09 30.30 9.97
N SER A 355 -24.10 29.81 10.68
CA SER A 355 -24.02 29.43 12.11
C SER A 355 -23.31 28.08 12.34
N ALA A 356 -23.22 27.24 11.29
CA ALA A 356 -22.50 25.97 11.29
C ALA A 356 -21.11 26.06 10.65
N ALA A 357 -20.81 27.13 9.93
CA ALA A 357 -19.59 27.26 9.15
C ALA A 357 -18.40 27.81 9.98
N VAL A 358 -17.17 27.43 9.60
CA VAL A 358 -15.94 27.97 10.22
C VAL A 358 -15.77 29.48 9.96
N ALA A 359 -16.39 29.98 8.91
CA ALA A 359 -16.49 31.39 8.56
C ALA A 359 -17.90 31.71 8.03
N LYS A 360 -18.37 32.95 8.22
CA LYS A 360 -19.74 33.37 7.82
C LYS A 360 -19.97 33.38 6.30
N GLY A 361 -18.90 33.42 5.51
CA GLY A 361 -18.89 33.46 4.05
C GLY A 361 -17.47 33.72 3.54
N LEU A 362 -17.25 33.55 2.24
CA LEU A 362 -15.92 33.69 1.65
C LEU A 362 -15.63 35.13 1.21
N GLY A 363 -14.42 35.61 1.55
CA GLY A 363 -13.77 36.73 0.87
C GLY A 363 -13.03 36.26 -0.39
N ASP A 364 -12.19 37.13 -0.96
CA ASP A 364 -11.41 36.80 -2.16
C ASP A 364 -10.21 35.88 -1.86
N SER A 365 -9.81 35.80 -0.59
CA SER A 365 -8.73 34.94 -0.10
C SER A 365 -8.96 34.53 1.36
N GLY A 366 -8.34 33.43 1.78
CA GLY A 366 -8.35 32.99 3.17
C GLY A 366 -7.52 31.73 3.40
N ASP A 367 -7.48 31.29 4.66
CA ASP A 367 -6.71 30.11 5.10
C ASP A 367 -7.60 29.02 5.72
N ASP A 368 -8.90 29.30 5.87
CA ASP A 368 -9.87 28.35 6.41
C ASP A 368 -10.12 27.19 5.45
N ALA A 369 -10.53 26.05 5.99
CA ALA A 369 -10.97 24.91 5.20
C ALA A 369 -12.25 25.25 4.41
N LEU A 370 -12.38 24.66 3.22
CA LEU A 370 -13.51 24.86 2.32
C LEU A 370 -14.25 23.56 2.03
N VAL A 371 -15.52 23.69 1.71
CA VAL A 371 -16.36 22.61 1.20
C VAL A 371 -16.83 22.94 -0.22
N VAL A 372 -16.86 21.94 -1.08
CA VAL A 372 -17.42 21.99 -2.42
C VAL A 372 -18.75 21.25 -2.39
N LEU A 373 -19.83 21.97 -2.64
CA LEU A 373 -21.22 21.48 -2.60
C LEU A 373 -21.81 21.50 -4.00
N PRO A 374 -22.89 20.75 -4.28
CA PRO A 374 -23.69 20.98 -5.48
C PRO A 374 -24.17 22.44 -5.53
N LEU A 375 -24.18 23.06 -6.72
CA LEU A 375 -24.63 24.46 -6.87
C LEU A 375 -26.09 24.63 -6.41
N SER A 376 -26.89 23.58 -6.53
CA SER A 376 -28.27 23.52 -6.05
C SER A 376 -28.41 23.46 -4.53
N ALA A 377 -27.32 23.32 -3.75
CA ALA A 377 -27.39 23.14 -2.30
C ALA A 377 -28.08 24.31 -1.59
N PHE A 378 -28.04 25.52 -2.15
CA PHE A 378 -28.70 26.72 -1.64
C PHE A 378 -30.01 27.08 -2.38
N GLY A 379 -30.48 26.21 -3.28
CA GLY A 379 -31.80 26.31 -3.88
C GLY A 379 -32.94 26.04 -2.88
N PRO A 380 -34.21 26.09 -3.32
CA PRO A 380 -35.37 25.80 -2.47
C PRO A 380 -35.34 24.35 -1.95
N GLY A 381 -35.72 24.15 -0.68
CA GLY A 381 -35.73 22.85 -0.01
C GLY A 381 -34.58 22.63 0.98
N PRO A 382 -34.50 21.46 1.61
CA PRO A 382 -33.45 21.13 2.60
C PRO A 382 -32.07 21.03 1.96
N PHE A 383 -31.02 21.09 2.78
CA PHE A 383 -29.68 20.66 2.37
C PHE A 383 -29.65 19.16 2.08
N PRO A 384 -28.88 18.72 1.07
CA PRO A 384 -28.66 17.30 0.84
C PRO A 384 -27.91 16.68 2.03
N VAL A 385 -28.37 15.51 2.47
CA VAL A 385 -27.74 14.74 3.58
C VAL A 385 -26.89 13.61 2.97
N GLU A 386 -25.96 14.01 2.11
CA GLU A 386 -25.03 13.12 1.40
C GLU A 386 -23.60 13.65 1.58
N PRO A 387 -22.57 12.81 1.43
CA PRO A 387 -21.19 13.26 1.39
C PRO A 387 -21.00 14.39 0.37
N VAL A 388 -20.16 15.35 0.70
CA VAL A 388 -19.96 16.55 -0.11
C VAL A 388 -19.13 16.26 -1.36
N THR A 389 -19.22 17.10 -2.39
CA THR A 389 -18.49 16.91 -3.66
C THR A 389 -16.98 16.84 -3.42
N ALA A 390 -16.46 17.76 -2.60
CA ALA A 390 -15.07 17.76 -2.19
C ALA A 390 -14.85 18.61 -0.91
N VAL A 391 -13.73 18.40 -0.24
CA VAL A 391 -13.27 19.20 0.90
C VAL A 391 -11.85 19.66 0.66
N LEU A 392 -11.59 20.95 0.84
CA LEU A 392 -10.24 21.50 0.90
C LEU A 392 -9.84 21.67 2.36
N GLN A 393 -8.82 20.95 2.79
CA GLN A 393 -8.27 21.08 4.14
C GLN A 393 -6.75 20.91 4.10
N ARG A 394 -6.01 21.78 4.81
CA ARG A 394 -4.54 21.75 4.89
C ARG A 394 -3.86 21.72 3.50
N GLY A 395 -4.40 22.48 2.53
CA GLY A 395 -3.87 22.52 1.16
C GLY A 395 -4.11 21.27 0.33
N CYS A 396 -4.93 20.33 0.80
CA CYS A 396 -5.34 19.14 0.07
C CYS A 396 -6.81 19.20 -0.29
N LEU A 397 -7.13 19.00 -1.57
CA LEU A 397 -8.49 18.83 -2.05
C LEU A 397 -8.82 17.33 -2.12
N PHE A 398 -9.75 16.91 -1.27
CA PHE A 398 -10.29 15.56 -1.16
C PHE A 398 -11.62 15.49 -1.91
N VAL A 399 -11.69 14.73 -2.99
CA VAL A 399 -12.89 14.65 -3.85
C VAL A 399 -13.64 13.36 -3.56
N ALA A 400 -14.96 13.45 -3.41
CA ALA A 400 -15.80 12.28 -3.18
C ALA A 400 -15.91 11.42 -4.45
N GLU A 401 -16.00 10.10 -4.26
CA GLU A 401 -16.01 9.12 -5.35
C GLU A 401 -17.23 9.29 -6.30
N HIS A 402 -18.38 9.75 -5.81
CA HIS A 402 -19.53 10.02 -6.68
C HIS A 402 -19.33 11.27 -7.59
N ALA A 403 -18.37 12.14 -7.23
CA ALA A 403 -18.06 13.36 -7.95
C ALA A 403 -16.92 13.19 -8.97
N THR A 404 -16.34 11.99 -9.11
CA THR A 404 -15.13 11.73 -9.91
C THR A 404 -15.38 11.48 -11.38
N ARG A 405 -16.45 12.05 -11.94
CA ARG A 405 -16.58 12.27 -13.39
C ARG A 405 -15.51 13.22 -13.97
N VAL A 406 -14.50 13.59 -13.19
CA VAL A 406 -13.34 14.37 -13.63
C VAL A 406 -12.19 13.41 -13.92
N VAL A 407 -12.04 13.13 -15.22
CA VAL A 407 -10.93 12.42 -15.87
C VAL A 407 -9.58 12.83 -15.24
N THR A 408 -8.97 11.94 -14.46
CA THR A 408 -7.55 12.05 -14.14
C THR A 408 -6.76 11.75 -15.41
N ARG A 409 -6.05 12.74 -15.96
CA ARG A 409 -5.05 12.53 -17.05
C ARG A 409 -3.79 11.81 -16.55
N THR A 410 -3.96 10.75 -15.77
CA THR A 410 -2.85 9.91 -15.32
C THR A 410 -2.57 8.89 -16.41
N ARG A 411 -1.36 8.92 -16.97
CA ARG A 411 -0.90 7.88 -17.89
C ARG A 411 -0.42 6.69 -17.06
N TYR A 412 -0.73 5.49 -17.53
CA TYR A 412 -0.35 4.23 -16.91
C TYR A 412 0.53 3.45 -17.87
N GLN A 413 1.49 2.72 -17.32
CA GLN A 413 2.35 1.83 -18.09
C GLN A 413 2.47 0.51 -17.32
N ARG A 414 2.52 -0.63 -18.02
CA ARG A 414 2.75 -1.93 -17.37
C ARG A 414 4.16 -1.95 -16.77
N SER A 415 4.32 -2.65 -15.65
CA SER A 415 5.64 -2.88 -15.08
C SER A 415 6.54 -3.57 -16.13
N PRO A 416 7.77 -3.06 -16.38
CA PRO A 416 8.68 -3.69 -17.32
C PRO A 416 9.17 -5.04 -16.80
N TRP A 417 9.04 -5.32 -15.51
CA TRP A 417 9.58 -6.51 -14.83
C TRP A 417 8.65 -7.73 -14.88
N LEU A 418 7.52 -7.64 -15.58
CA LEU A 418 6.58 -8.74 -15.73
C LEU A 418 7.04 -9.71 -16.83
N TYR A 419 6.98 -11.01 -16.53
CA TYR A 419 6.98 -12.06 -17.54
C TYR A 419 5.71 -12.91 -17.44
N LEU A 420 5.29 -13.50 -18.56
CA LEU A 420 4.11 -14.35 -18.64
C LEU A 420 4.55 -15.82 -18.70
N ASP A 421 3.91 -16.64 -17.88
CA ASP A 421 4.13 -18.08 -17.74
C ASP A 421 2.82 -18.81 -18.08
N TRP A 422 2.89 -19.79 -18.98
CA TRP A 422 1.79 -20.69 -19.33
C TRP A 422 1.96 -22.04 -18.62
N GLY A 423 2.31 -21.98 -17.33
CA GLY A 423 2.59 -23.13 -16.50
C GLY A 423 1.33 -23.70 -15.86
N ASP A 424 0.95 -24.90 -16.32
CA ASP A 424 -0.16 -25.77 -15.90
C ASP A 424 -1.52 -25.41 -16.53
N GLU A 425 -2.41 -26.41 -16.70
CA GLU A 425 -3.71 -26.41 -17.40
C GLU A 425 -4.74 -25.34 -16.92
N LYS A 426 -4.32 -24.40 -16.08
CA LYS A 426 -5.12 -23.41 -15.37
C LYS A 426 -4.98 -21.98 -15.94
N GLY A 427 -4.27 -21.77 -17.03
CA GLY A 427 -4.24 -20.49 -17.76
C GLY A 427 -2.99 -19.63 -17.50
N VAL A 428 -3.01 -18.37 -17.95
CA VAL A 428 -1.82 -17.50 -17.97
C VAL A 428 -1.50 -16.95 -16.59
N VAL A 429 -0.22 -16.96 -16.21
CA VAL A 429 0.28 -16.40 -14.95
C VAL A 429 1.24 -15.26 -15.27
N ALA A 430 0.99 -14.06 -14.74
CA ALA A 430 1.97 -12.98 -14.73
C ALA A 430 2.83 -13.07 -13.48
N VAL A 431 4.14 -12.93 -13.65
CA VAL A 431 5.10 -12.98 -12.55
C VAL A 431 5.93 -11.71 -12.57
N ASP A 432 5.97 -11.00 -11.44
CA ASP A 432 6.91 -9.90 -11.26
C ASP A 432 8.28 -10.44 -10.89
N SER A 433 9.25 -10.24 -11.77
CA SER A 433 10.61 -10.79 -11.64
C SER A 433 11.36 -10.26 -10.41
N ARG A 434 11.00 -9.07 -9.91
CA ARG A 434 11.63 -8.48 -8.70
C ARG A 434 11.08 -9.09 -7.42
N SER A 435 9.76 -9.09 -7.27
CA SER A 435 9.10 -9.55 -6.04
C SER A 435 8.83 -11.06 -6.01
N GLN A 436 8.86 -11.71 -7.18
CA GLN A 436 8.42 -13.09 -7.41
C GLN A 436 6.93 -13.33 -7.11
N ARG A 437 6.13 -12.26 -7.03
CA ARG A 437 4.67 -12.38 -6.90
C ARG A 437 4.09 -12.94 -8.19
N ARG A 438 3.18 -13.90 -8.06
CA ARG A 438 2.48 -14.57 -9.17
C ARG A 438 1.01 -14.17 -9.17
N PHE A 439 0.49 -13.81 -10.33
CA PHE A 439 -0.90 -13.40 -10.52
C PHE A 439 -1.52 -14.25 -11.60
N ARG A 440 -2.68 -14.87 -11.34
CA ARG A 440 -3.44 -15.54 -12.38
C ARG A 440 -4.14 -14.48 -13.23
N VAL A 441 -3.88 -14.51 -14.53
CA VAL A 441 -4.33 -13.49 -15.46
C VAL A 441 -5.40 -14.11 -16.35
N ARG A 442 -6.56 -13.45 -16.43
CA ARG A 442 -7.59 -13.82 -17.39
C ARG A 442 -7.15 -13.42 -18.81
N PRO A 443 -7.52 -14.17 -19.86
CA PRO A 443 -7.10 -13.86 -21.24
C PRO A 443 -7.41 -12.43 -21.71
N ASP A 444 -8.53 -11.86 -21.26
CA ASP A 444 -8.98 -10.50 -21.58
C ASP A 444 -8.11 -9.39 -20.98
N MET A 445 -7.22 -9.72 -20.04
CA MET A 445 -6.25 -8.78 -19.49
C MET A 445 -5.00 -8.63 -20.37
N LEU A 446 -4.74 -9.57 -21.29
CA LEU A 446 -3.55 -9.50 -22.16
C LEU A 446 -3.59 -8.30 -23.11
N PRO A 447 -4.70 -7.98 -23.80
CA PRO A 447 -4.81 -6.77 -24.60
C PRO A 447 -4.58 -5.49 -23.78
N LEU A 448 -5.08 -5.45 -22.54
CA LEU A 448 -4.85 -4.32 -21.63
C LEU A 448 -3.36 -4.15 -21.32
N LEU A 449 -2.67 -5.21 -20.90
CA LEU A 449 -1.23 -5.14 -20.61
C LEU A 449 -0.42 -4.75 -21.87
N THR A 450 -0.82 -5.23 -23.04
CA THR A 450 -0.22 -4.83 -24.32
C THR A 450 -0.43 -3.34 -24.61
N ALA A 451 -1.64 -2.80 -24.42
CA ALA A 451 -1.94 -1.39 -24.63
C ALA A 451 -1.18 -0.46 -23.66
N LEU A 452 -0.80 -0.98 -22.50
CA LEU A 452 0.01 -0.28 -21.49
C LEU A 452 1.52 -0.49 -21.68
N ALA A 453 1.99 -1.01 -22.81
CA ALA A 453 3.43 -1.14 -23.07
C ALA A 453 4.14 0.23 -23.04
N THR A 454 3.43 1.29 -23.43
CA THR A 454 3.83 2.69 -23.34
C THR A 454 2.94 3.43 -22.32
N PRO A 455 3.35 4.62 -21.85
CA PRO A 455 2.49 5.47 -21.02
C PRO A 455 1.18 5.85 -21.73
N THR A 456 0.06 5.26 -21.30
CA THR A 456 -1.24 5.36 -21.97
C THR A 456 -2.32 5.83 -21.00
N LEU A 457 -3.21 6.71 -21.45
CA LEU A 457 -4.37 7.17 -20.68
C LEU A 457 -5.48 6.11 -20.68
N PRO A 458 -6.34 6.04 -19.64
CA PRO A 458 -7.47 5.10 -19.63
C PRO A 458 -8.40 5.26 -20.85
N GLU A 459 -8.66 6.49 -21.30
CA GLU A 459 -9.47 6.76 -22.49
C GLU A 459 -8.85 6.32 -23.82
N GLU A 460 -7.54 6.06 -23.85
CA GLU A 460 -6.81 5.58 -25.04
C GLU A 460 -6.88 4.04 -25.18
N VAL A 461 -7.44 3.33 -24.20
CA VAL A 461 -7.48 1.86 -24.17
C VAL A 461 -8.92 1.34 -24.34
N THR A 462 -9.13 0.51 -25.35
CA THR A 462 -10.41 -0.18 -25.57
C THR A 462 -10.38 -1.57 -24.94
N LEU A 463 -11.14 -1.75 -23.86
CA LEU A 463 -11.35 -3.06 -23.22
C LEU A 463 -12.85 -3.39 -23.15
N PRO A 464 -13.34 -4.46 -23.79
CA PRO A 464 -14.77 -4.80 -23.81
C PRO A 464 -15.36 -4.91 -22.40
N GLY A 465 -16.49 -4.23 -22.17
CA GLY A 465 -17.18 -4.22 -20.87
C GLY A 465 -16.64 -3.22 -19.84
N TYR A 466 -15.60 -2.44 -20.18
CA TYR A 466 -15.05 -1.39 -19.33
C TYR A 466 -15.27 0.00 -19.95
N SER A 467 -15.85 0.93 -19.18
CA SER A 467 -15.79 2.35 -19.50
C SER A 467 -14.40 2.90 -19.12
N PRO A 468 -13.97 4.06 -19.68
CA PRO A 468 -12.70 4.70 -19.28
C PRO A 468 -12.56 4.87 -17.76
N ASP A 469 -13.65 5.20 -17.07
CA ASP A 469 -13.68 5.35 -15.61
C ASP A 469 -13.41 4.02 -14.88
N ARG A 470 -14.15 2.94 -15.23
CA ARG A 470 -13.91 1.60 -14.65
C ARG A 470 -12.51 1.10 -14.97
N LEU A 471 -11.99 1.46 -16.13
CA LEU A 471 -10.63 1.11 -16.51
C LEU A 471 -9.60 1.87 -15.67
N ALA A 472 -9.82 3.16 -15.39
CA ALA A 472 -8.97 3.91 -14.48
C ALA A 472 -8.94 3.29 -13.07
N ASP A 473 -10.07 2.79 -12.57
CA ASP A 473 -10.15 2.13 -11.25
C ASP A 473 -9.40 0.80 -11.22
N LEU A 474 -9.58 -0.02 -12.27
CA LEU A 474 -8.82 -1.24 -12.48
C LEU A 474 -7.32 -0.92 -12.53
N LEU A 475 -6.90 0.11 -13.27
CA LEU A 475 -5.50 0.52 -13.38
C LEU A 475 -4.91 0.94 -12.04
N ARG A 476 -5.65 1.68 -11.19
CA ARG A 476 -5.21 2.00 -9.82
C ARG A 476 -5.01 0.74 -8.97
N THR A 477 -5.94 -0.21 -9.06
CA THR A 477 -5.81 -1.51 -8.38
C THR A 477 -4.56 -2.27 -8.86
N LEU A 478 -4.28 -2.26 -10.17
CA LEU A 478 -3.09 -2.89 -10.74
C LEU A 478 -1.79 -2.17 -10.34
N VAL A 479 -1.85 -0.87 -10.04
CA VAL A 479 -0.73 -0.11 -9.47
C VAL A 479 -0.41 -0.58 -8.05
N ASP A 480 -1.41 -0.73 -7.19
CA ASP A 480 -1.22 -1.25 -5.83
C ASP A 480 -0.66 -2.69 -5.83
N LEU A 481 -0.99 -3.47 -6.87
CA LEU A 481 -0.45 -4.81 -7.08
C LEU A 481 0.96 -4.84 -7.69
N GLY A 482 1.47 -3.71 -8.19
CA GLY A 482 2.77 -3.59 -8.86
C GLY A 482 2.81 -4.16 -10.29
N ILE A 483 1.65 -4.41 -10.89
CA ILE A 483 1.50 -4.93 -12.26
C ILE A 483 1.57 -3.76 -13.27
N VAL A 484 1.06 -2.60 -12.87
CA VAL A 484 1.06 -1.34 -13.63
C VAL A 484 1.73 -0.28 -12.76
N HIS A 485 2.23 0.80 -13.35
CA HIS A 485 2.68 1.98 -12.62
C HIS A 485 2.02 3.22 -13.22
N ALA A 486 1.66 4.17 -12.36
CA ALA A 486 1.25 5.51 -12.77
C ALA A 486 2.49 6.29 -13.18
N VAL A 487 2.41 7.01 -14.30
CA VAL A 487 3.51 7.80 -14.85
C VAL A 487 3.30 9.27 -14.45
N GLY A 488 4.14 9.79 -13.55
CA GLY A 488 4.12 11.20 -13.13
C GLY A 488 5.41 11.60 -12.39
N ALA A 489 5.94 12.78 -12.75
CA ALA A 489 7.07 13.57 -12.18
C ALA A 489 8.41 12.87 -11.86
N ASP A 490 8.40 11.64 -11.38
CA ASP A 490 9.57 10.79 -11.30
C ASP A 490 9.84 10.27 -12.71
N GLY A 491 10.98 10.67 -13.27
CA GLY A 491 11.39 10.35 -14.64
C GLY A 491 11.37 8.85 -14.99
N PRO A 492 11.69 8.49 -16.23
CA PRO A 492 11.61 7.10 -16.70
C PRO A 492 12.27 6.13 -15.71
N VAL A 493 11.59 5.01 -15.45
CA VAL A 493 12.10 3.89 -14.63
C VAL A 493 13.56 3.68 -15.00
N ARG A 494 14.48 3.80 -14.02
CA ARG A 494 15.93 3.61 -14.26
C ARG A 494 16.13 2.38 -15.13
N HIS A 495 16.74 2.57 -16.29
CA HIS A 495 17.15 1.47 -17.15
C HIS A 495 18.05 0.53 -16.32
N SER A 496 17.56 -0.67 -16.05
CA SER A 496 18.42 -1.77 -15.64
C SER A 496 18.97 -2.40 -16.90
N GLU A 497 20.23 -2.79 -16.89
CA GLU A 497 20.80 -3.66 -17.92
C GLU A 497 20.16 -5.06 -17.90
N TRP A 498 19.51 -5.43 -16.78
CA TRP A 498 18.81 -6.70 -16.64
C TRP A 498 17.46 -6.70 -17.38
N THR A 499 17.26 -7.72 -18.21
CA THR A 499 15.95 -8.09 -18.73
C THR A 499 15.10 -8.75 -17.64
N PRO A 500 13.76 -8.76 -17.78
CA PRO A 500 12.88 -9.47 -16.85
C PRO A 500 13.19 -10.96 -16.75
N GLY A 501 13.54 -11.60 -17.87
CA GLY A 501 13.92 -13.01 -17.92
C GLY A 501 15.18 -13.30 -17.10
N GLU A 502 16.23 -12.51 -17.26
CA GLU A 502 17.48 -12.68 -16.49
C GLU A 502 17.23 -12.47 -15.00
N LEU A 503 16.41 -11.49 -14.63
CA LEU A 503 16.08 -11.24 -13.24
C LEU A 503 15.23 -12.37 -12.64
N ALA A 504 14.32 -12.95 -13.42
CA ALA A 504 13.54 -14.11 -13.00
C ALA A 504 14.45 -15.32 -12.74
N VAL A 505 15.42 -15.59 -13.62
CA VAL A 505 16.43 -16.64 -13.43
C VAL A 505 17.27 -16.36 -12.18
N HIS A 506 17.73 -15.13 -11.99
CA HIS A 506 18.49 -14.72 -10.81
C HIS A 506 17.71 -14.93 -9.50
N ALA A 507 16.45 -14.50 -9.46
CA ALA A 507 15.61 -14.65 -8.28
C ALA A 507 15.35 -16.12 -7.92
N GLN A 508 15.27 -17.01 -8.91
CA GLN A 508 15.15 -18.46 -8.71
C GLN A 508 16.47 -19.11 -8.25
N ALA A 509 17.62 -18.56 -8.64
CA ALA A 509 18.94 -19.12 -8.35
C ALA A 509 19.28 -19.23 -6.84
N GLY A 510 18.60 -18.45 -5.99
CA GLY A 510 18.80 -18.45 -4.53
C GLY A 510 17.65 -19.02 -3.70
N ARG A 511 16.49 -19.32 -4.30
CA ARG A 511 15.28 -19.77 -3.59
C ARG A 511 15.00 -21.22 -3.96
N GLY A 512 15.52 -22.15 -3.15
CA GLY A 512 15.31 -23.58 -3.32
C GLY A 512 13.82 -23.94 -3.40
N GLY A 513 13.45 -24.81 -4.34
CA GLY A 513 12.11 -25.39 -4.47
C GLY A 513 12.17 -26.90 -4.23
N LYS A 514 11.04 -27.49 -3.81
CA LYS A 514 10.96 -28.95 -3.67
C LYS A 514 11.16 -29.61 -5.05
N PRO A 515 12.05 -30.61 -5.18
CA PRO A 515 12.18 -31.35 -6.43
C PRO A 515 10.86 -32.03 -6.78
N ARG A 516 10.48 -31.98 -8.07
CA ARG A 516 9.23 -32.56 -8.59
C ARG A 516 9.38 -34.03 -9.01
N MET A 517 10.55 -34.63 -8.83
CA MET A 517 10.90 -35.95 -9.36
C MET A 517 10.71 -37.04 -8.31
N ARG A 518 10.14 -38.19 -8.69
CA ARG A 518 10.02 -39.36 -7.81
C ARG A 518 11.36 -40.09 -7.73
N ALA A 519 11.59 -40.81 -6.63
CA ALA A 519 12.86 -41.53 -6.41
C ALA A 519 13.20 -42.54 -7.52
N ARG A 520 12.21 -43.23 -8.10
CA ARG A 520 12.40 -44.16 -9.23
C ARG A 520 12.79 -43.49 -10.54
N ASP A 521 12.56 -42.18 -10.66
CA ASP A 521 12.80 -41.40 -11.88
C ASP A 521 14.17 -40.69 -11.82
N ILE A 522 14.97 -40.92 -10.76
CA ILE A 522 16.31 -40.35 -10.57
C ILE A 522 17.26 -40.90 -11.67
N PRO A 523 17.90 -40.04 -12.47
CA PRO A 523 18.79 -40.51 -13.52
C PRO A 523 20.04 -41.21 -12.99
N PRO A 524 20.58 -42.20 -13.72
CA PRO A 524 21.78 -42.93 -13.34
C PRO A 524 23.01 -42.02 -13.33
N ALA A 525 23.99 -42.36 -12.49
CA ALA A 525 25.27 -41.65 -12.37
C ALA A 525 26.19 -41.85 -13.59
N HIS A 526 26.02 -42.99 -14.28
CA HIS A 526 26.78 -43.39 -15.46
C HIS A 526 25.94 -43.06 -16.70
N LEU A 527 26.45 -42.17 -17.56
CA LEU A 527 25.87 -41.92 -18.88
C LEU A 527 26.51 -42.89 -19.88
N VAL A 528 25.70 -43.71 -20.55
CA VAL A 528 26.17 -44.67 -21.53
C VAL A 528 25.68 -44.24 -22.91
N HIS A 529 26.62 -44.03 -23.83
CA HIS A 529 26.35 -43.83 -25.25
C HIS A 529 26.25 -45.20 -25.93
N ARG A 530 25.16 -45.46 -26.66
CA ARG A 530 24.90 -46.78 -27.27
C ARG A 530 25.59 -46.96 -28.61
N ASP A 531 25.76 -45.86 -29.35
CA ASP A 531 26.28 -45.88 -30.73
C ASP A 531 27.79 -45.61 -30.80
N VAL A 532 28.55 -46.13 -29.83
CA VAL A 532 30.01 -45.94 -29.79
C VAL A 532 30.69 -46.83 -30.82
N THR A 533 31.58 -46.26 -31.62
CA THR A 533 32.29 -46.99 -32.69
C THR A 533 33.53 -47.72 -32.17
N ARG A 534 34.10 -47.27 -31.05
CA ARG A 534 35.28 -47.86 -30.42
C ARG A 534 35.40 -47.44 -28.95
N THR A 535 35.87 -48.34 -28.10
CA THR A 535 36.26 -48.04 -26.70
C THR A 535 37.78 -48.15 -26.56
N ILE A 536 38.42 -47.10 -26.06
CA ILE A 536 39.86 -47.05 -25.78
C ILE A 536 40.06 -46.92 -24.27
N ARG A 537 40.62 -47.96 -23.63
CA ARG A 537 41.02 -47.88 -22.22
C ARG A 537 42.24 -46.98 -22.07
N LEU A 538 42.21 -46.06 -21.12
CA LEU A 538 43.31 -45.14 -20.88
C LEU A 538 44.33 -45.74 -19.89
N PRO A 539 45.64 -45.45 -20.05
CA PRO A 539 46.67 -45.83 -19.08
C PRO A 539 46.37 -45.29 -17.67
N GLU A 540 46.87 -45.94 -16.62
CA GLU A 540 46.66 -45.42 -15.26
C GLU A 540 47.32 -44.03 -15.07
N PRO A 541 46.64 -43.07 -14.39
CA PRO A 541 47.17 -41.73 -14.18
C PRO A 541 48.42 -41.72 -13.30
N ASP A 542 49.42 -40.94 -13.70
CA ASP A 542 50.57 -40.66 -12.83
C ASP A 542 50.10 -39.95 -11.54
N LEU A 543 50.93 -39.91 -10.49
CA LEU A 543 50.66 -39.13 -9.28
C LEU A 543 51.11 -37.66 -9.41
N PRO A 544 50.39 -36.69 -8.82
CA PRO A 544 50.80 -35.29 -8.82
C PRO A 544 52.24 -35.11 -8.37
N SER A 545 53.00 -34.28 -9.08
CA SER A 545 54.45 -34.10 -8.85
C SER A 545 54.78 -32.76 -8.20
N ARG A 546 53.88 -31.77 -8.25
CA ARG A 546 54.08 -30.44 -7.65
C ARG A 546 53.25 -30.23 -6.39
N SER A 547 53.69 -29.28 -5.56
CA SER A 547 52.89 -28.85 -4.41
C SER A 547 51.67 -28.04 -4.88
N LEU A 548 50.59 -28.05 -4.08
CA LEU A 548 49.40 -27.24 -4.40
C LEU A 548 49.73 -25.73 -4.48
N ALA A 549 50.68 -25.26 -3.66
CA ALA A 549 51.12 -23.87 -3.67
C ALA A 549 51.76 -23.50 -5.02
N ASP A 550 52.67 -24.34 -5.51
CA ASP A 550 53.34 -24.11 -6.80
C ASP A 550 52.34 -24.14 -7.95
N VAL A 551 51.42 -25.09 -7.95
CA VAL A 551 50.37 -25.20 -8.98
C VAL A 551 49.47 -23.96 -8.98
N LEU A 552 49.07 -23.46 -7.81
CA LEU A 552 48.24 -22.25 -7.71
C LEU A 552 48.96 -21.00 -8.21
N LEU A 553 50.27 -20.88 -7.93
CA LEU A 553 51.10 -19.76 -8.36
C LEU A 553 51.38 -19.79 -9.87
N THR A 554 51.57 -20.97 -10.47
CA THR A 554 51.92 -21.11 -11.89
C THR A 554 50.70 -21.20 -12.81
N ARG A 555 49.53 -21.57 -12.29
CA ARG A 555 48.29 -21.68 -13.07
C ARG A 555 48.00 -20.38 -13.81
N ARG A 556 47.82 -20.48 -15.13
CA ARG A 556 47.38 -19.39 -16.01
C ARG A 556 46.60 -19.95 -17.21
N SER A 557 45.94 -19.05 -17.94
CA SER A 557 45.29 -19.40 -19.21
C SER A 557 46.31 -19.21 -20.34
N ILE A 558 46.77 -20.31 -20.91
CA ILE A 558 47.72 -20.33 -22.05
C ILE A 558 46.91 -20.53 -23.32
N ARG A 559 47.04 -19.60 -24.27
CA ARG A 559 46.26 -19.59 -25.51
C ARG A 559 47.09 -19.98 -26.74
N ASP A 560 48.41 -19.85 -26.64
CA ASP A 560 49.34 -20.21 -27.70
C ASP A 560 49.73 -21.69 -27.55
N PHE A 561 49.21 -22.52 -28.47
CA PHE A 561 49.44 -23.96 -28.49
C PHE A 561 50.56 -24.32 -29.46
N ASP A 562 51.38 -25.30 -29.08
CA ASP A 562 52.25 -25.98 -30.04
C ASP A 562 51.43 -26.78 -31.05
N THR A 563 51.98 -26.93 -32.25
CA THR A 563 51.48 -27.83 -33.29
C THR A 563 51.77 -29.30 -33.01
N ALA A 564 52.72 -29.60 -32.10
CA ALA A 564 53.05 -30.96 -31.68
C ALA A 564 51.84 -31.69 -31.04
N PRO A 565 51.67 -33.00 -31.30
CA PRO A 565 50.61 -33.79 -30.70
C PRO A 565 50.77 -33.91 -29.18
N LEU A 566 49.64 -34.08 -28.48
CA LEU A 566 49.65 -34.39 -27.05
C LEU A 566 49.78 -35.91 -26.86
N SER A 567 50.68 -36.38 -25.99
CA SER A 567 50.78 -37.82 -25.71
C SER A 567 49.50 -38.37 -25.04
N LEU A 568 49.11 -39.62 -25.36
CA LEU A 568 47.98 -40.29 -24.72
C LEU A 568 48.12 -40.39 -23.20
N THR A 569 49.34 -40.60 -22.68
CA THR A 569 49.62 -40.68 -21.24
C THR A 569 49.29 -39.37 -20.51
N LYS A 570 49.69 -38.22 -21.07
CA LYS A 570 49.35 -36.91 -20.49
C LYS A 570 47.84 -36.65 -20.53
N LEU A 571 47.16 -36.98 -21.64
CA LEU A 571 45.70 -36.85 -21.73
C LEU A 571 44.99 -37.77 -20.72
N SER A 572 45.47 -39.00 -20.56
CA SER A 572 44.95 -39.95 -19.58
C SER A 572 45.10 -39.41 -18.15
N THR A 573 46.32 -39.02 -17.79
CA THR A 573 46.61 -38.48 -16.46
C THR A 573 45.78 -37.24 -16.16
N PHE A 574 45.60 -36.37 -17.16
CA PHE A 574 44.75 -35.19 -17.06
C PHE A 574 43.29 -35.57 -16.72
N LEU A 575 42.67 -36.44 -17.51
CA LEU A 575 41.29 -36.91 -17.30
C LEU A 575 41.13 -37.64 -15.96
N GLY A 576 42.07 -38.52 -15.64
CA GLY A 576 42.03 -39.37 -14.46
C GLY A 576 42.15 -38.60 -13.15
N ARG A 577 42.98 -37.55 -13.13
CA ARG A 577 43.12 -36.66 -11.97
C ARG A 577 42.01 -35.62 -11.85
N ALA A 578 41.39 -35.21 -12.96
CA ALA A 578 40.34 -34.21 -12.93
C ALA A 578 38.93 -34.78 -12.71
N ALA A 579 38.59 -35.93 -13.32
CA ALA A 579 37.19 -36.32 -13.51
C ALA A 579 36.84 -37.79 -13.22
N ARG A 580 37.81 -38.70 -13.01
CA ARG A 580 37.55 -40.13 -12.74
C ARG A 580 36.69 -40.34 -11.49
N VAL A 581 35.78 -41.31 -11.53
CA VAL A 581 35.04 -41.78 -10.35
C VAL A 581 36.01 -42.50 -9.41
N ARG A 582 36.07 -42.04 -8.16
CA ARG A 582 36.88 -42.62 -7.08
C ARG A 582 36.07 -43.48 -6.12
N GLY A 583 34.74 -43.48 -6.26
CA GLY A 583 33.82 -44.28 -5.45
C GLY A 583 32.39 -43.78 -5.52
N ARG A 584 31.48 -44.45 -4.82
CA ARG A 584 30.08 -44.02 -4.63
C ARG A 584 29.92 -43.39 -3.26
N LEU A 585 28.98 -42.44 -3.14
CA LEU A 585 28.62 -41.80 -1.87
C LEU A 585 27.18 -42.20 -1.51
N GLY A 586 26.91 -42.64 -0.28
CA GLY A 586 25.55 -42.91 0.20
C GLY A 586 24.80 -44.07 -0.50
N PRO A 587 23.48 -44.20 -0.28
CA PRO A 587 22.66 -45.27 -0.88
C PRO A 587 22.62 -45.21 -2.41
N GLU A 588 22.59 -46.38 -3.07
CA GLU A 588 22.57 -46.49 -4.54
C GLU A 588 21.40 -45.72 -5.20
N LEU A 589 20.27 -45.61 -4.50
CA LEU A 589 19.10 -44.87 -4.95
C LEU A 589 19.43 -43.43 -5.36
N TRP A 590 20.41 -42.81 -4.70
CA TRP A 590 20.82 -41.43 -4.97
C TRP A 590 21.92 -41.31 -6.01
N GLN A 591 22.39 -42.38 -6.64
CA GLN A 591 23.27 -42.32 -7.82
C GLN A 591 24.42 -41.29 -7.68
N THR A 592 25.00 -41.21 -6.47
CA THR A 592 25.99 -40.19 -6.10
C THR A 592 27.40 -40.77 -6.20
N THR A 593 28.34 -40.00 -6.76
CA THR A 593 29.73 -40.42 -6.95
C THR A 593 30.68 -39.50 -6.21
N ARG A 594 31.87 -40.01 -5.89
CA ARG A 594 33.01 -39.23 -5.40
C ARG A 594 33.96 -39.00 -6.58
N ARG A 595 34.18 -37.74 -6.95
CA ARG A 595 35.15 -37.33 -7.97
C ARG A 595 36.11 -36.27 -7.40
N PRO A 596 37.23 -35.95 -8.09
CA PRO A 596 38.20 -34.97 -7.62
C PRO A 596 37.65 -33.53 -7.55
N SER A 597 36.80 -33.13 -8.49
CA SER A 597 36.10 -31.84 -8.44
C SER A 597 34.89 -31.89 -7.50
N ALA A 598 34.52 -30.76 -6.89
CA ALA A 598 33.30 -30.66 -6.09
C ALA A 598 32.05 -30.62 -7.00
N ALA A 599 30.94 -31.17 -6.51
CA ALA A 599 29.64 -31.07 -7.18
C ALA A 599 28.47 -31.01 -6.19
N GLY A 600 27.46 -30.21 -6.51
CA GLY A 600 26.23 -30.07 -5.74
C GLY A 600 25.59 -31.42 -5.42
N GLY A 601 25.58 -31.77 -4.13
CA GLY A 601 24.92 -32.98 -3.64
C GLY A 601 25.55 -34.29 -4.15
N GLY A 602 26.80 -34.25 -4.63
CA GLY A 602 27.53 -35.42 -5.14
C GLY A 602 26.99 -35.97 -6.47
N ARG A 603 26.19 -35.18 -7.20
CA ARG A 603 25.43 -35.65 -8.36
C ARG A 603 26.24 -35.72 -9.66
N HIS A 604 27.33 -34.95 -9.76
CA HIS A 604 28.26 -34.92 -10.90
C HIS A 604 27.55 -35.04 -12.26
N SER A 605 26.77 -34.01 -12.62
CA SER A 605 26.04 -34.01 -13.90
C SER A 605 26.91 -33.70 -15.11
N LEU A 606 28.12 -33.20 -14.91
CA LEU A 606 29.03 -32.82 -15.99
C LEU A 606 29.66 -34.03 -16.67
N GLU A 607 29.58 -34.01 -18.00
CA GLU A 607 30.12 -34.97 -18.95
C GLU A 607 31.19 -34.29 -19.80
N LEU A 608 32.28 -35.00 -20.08
CA LEU A 608 33.42 -34.48 -20.84
C LEU A 608 33.40 -35.12 -22.22
N TYR A 609 33.12 -34.30 -23.23
CA TYR A 609 33.25 -34.69 -24.64
C TYR A 609 34.51 -34.07 -25.21
N LEU A 610 35.31 -34.87 -25.91
CA LEU A 610 36.60 -34.46 -26.46
C LEU A 610 36.53 -34.45 -27.98
N VAL A 611 36.87 -33.32 -28.59
CA VAL A 611 37.20 -33.22 -30.02
C VAL A 611 38.73 -33.29 -30.12
N VAL A 612 39.21 -34.45 -30.52
CA VAL A 612 40.63 -34.80 -30.62
C VAL A 612 41.10 -34.51 -32.04
N ARG A 613 42.06 -33.60 -32.17
CA ARG A 613 42.71 -33.24 -33.44
C ARG A 613 44.06 -33.95 -33.59
N ALA A 614 44.90 -33.89 -32.55
CA ALA A 614 46.27 -34.40 -32.59
C ALA A 614 46.72 -34.99 -31.24
N VAL A 615 46.58 -36.30 -31.06
CA VAL A 615 47.03 -37.04 -29.88
C VAL A 615 47.77 -38.29 -30.34
N ASP A 616 48.93 -38.58 -29.74
CA ASP A 616 49.69 -39.78 -30.09
C ASP A 616 48.87 -41.04 -29.80
N ASP A 617 48.91 -42.02 -30.72
CA ASP A 617 48.18 -43.30 -30.61
C ASP A 617 46.65 -43.17 -30.44
N LEU A 618 46.07 -42.02 -30.79
CA LEU A 618 44.63 -41.79 -30.77
C LEU A 618 44.15 -41.13 -32.06
N GLU A 619 43.26 -41.81 -32.78
CA GLU A 619 42.70 -41.29 -34.03
C GLU A 619 41.91 -39.99 -33.80
N ALA A 620 42.00 -39.05 -34.74
CA ALA A 620 41.21 -37.82 -34.68
C ALA A 620 39.70 -38.13 -34.76
N GLY A 621 38.91 -37.37 -33.99
CA GLY A 621 37.46 -37.55 -33.89
C GLY A 621 36.86 -36.99 -32.61
N ALA A 622 35.56 -37.25 -32.39
CA ALA A 622 34.87 -36.92 -31.15
C ALA A 622 34.75 -38.13 -30.23
N TYR A 623 34.95 -37.91 -28.94
CA TYR A 623 34.94 -38.93 -27.91
C TYR A 623 34.12 -38.48 -26.70
N HIS A 624 33.51 -39.42 -25.98
CA HIS A 624 33.02 -39.23 -24.61
C HIS A 624 34.00 -39.88 -23.64
N TYR A 625 34.37 -39.17 -22.57
CA TYR A 625 35.15 -39.75 -21.49
C TYR A 625 34.23 -40.48 -20.51
N ASP A 626 34.40 -41.79 -20.38
CA ASP A 626 33.78 -42.58 -19.32
C ASP A 626 34.62 -42.50 -18.04
N PRO A 627 34.13 -41.82 -16.98
CA PRO A 627 34.84 -41.66 -15.74
C PRO A 627 34.80 -42.91 -14.85
N PHE A 628 33.96 -43.92 -15.15
CA PHE A 628 33.88 -45.17 -14.39
C PHE A 628 35.00 -46.12 -14.80
N ASP A 629 35.09 -46.44 -16.10
CA ASP A 629 36.09 -47.39 -16.60
C ASP A 629 37.40 -46.72 -17.03
N HIS A 630 37.49 -45.39 -16.89
CA HIS A 630 38.63 -44.59 -17.35
C HIS A 630 38.95 -44.88 -18.83
N ALA A 631 37.96 -44.64 -19.68
CA ALA A 631 38.03 -44.95 -21.10
C ALA A 631 37.52 -43.80 -21.97
N LEU A 632 37.92 -43.78 -23.23
CA LEU A 632 37.34 -42.93 -24.26
C LEU A 632 36.43 -43.76 -25.17
N HIS A 633 35.20 -43.32 -25.34
CA HIS A 633 34.23 -43.88 -26.27
C HIS A 633 34.17 -43.01 -27.51
N ARG A 634 34.58 -43.54 -28.68
CA ARG A 634 34.55 -42.80 -29.94
C ARG A 634 33.11 -42.66 -30.43
N LEU A 635 32.63 -41.43 -30.51
CA LEU A 635 31.29 -41.09 -30.97
C LEU A 635 31.25 -40.86 -32.48
N GLN A 636 32.28 -40.21 -33.03
CA GLN A 636 32.41 -40.02 -34.49
C GLN A 636 33.86 -39.82 -34.93
N PRO A 637 34.21 -40.15 -36.19
CA PRO A 637 35.51 -39.81 -36.76
C PRO A 637 35.67 -38.30 -36.99
N TRP A 638 36.88 -37.87 -37.37
CA TRP A 638 37.13 -36.47 -37.72
C TRP A 638 36.35 -36.07 -38.98
N THR A 639 35.66 -34.92 -38.91
CA THR A 639 34.84 -34.38 -40.00
C THR A 639 35.04 -32.86 -40.12
N PRO A 640 34.66 -32.24 -41.25
CA PRO A 640 34.61 -30.78 -41.36
C PRO A 640 33.74 -30.11 -40.30
N GLU A 641 32.68 -30.79 -39.83
CA GLU A 641 31.83 -30.32 -38.72
C GLU A 641 32.65 -30.17 -37.43
N LEU A 642 33.49 -31.16 -37.09
CA LEU A 642 34.34 -31.08 -35.89
C LEU A 642 35.39 -29.99 -35.96
N HIS A 643 35.97 -29.77 -37.15
CA HIS A 643 36.86 -28.64 -37.39
C HIS A 643 36.13 -27.31 -37.14
N GLN A 644 34.93 -27.15 -37.70
CA GLN A 644 34.11 -25.95 -37.51
C GLN A 644 33.71 -25.76 -36.05
N LEU A 645 33.32 -26.83 -35.36
CA LEU A 645 32.96 -26.82 -33.94
C LEU A 645 34.13 -26.35 -33.07
N GLN A 646 35.33 -26.93 -33.27
CA GLN A 646 36.55 -26.51 -32.56
C GLN A 646 36.85 -25.03 -32.80
N HIS A 647 36.76 -24.59 -34.05
CA HIS A 647 37.02 -23.21 -34.41
C HIS A 647 36.02 -22.23 -33.76
N GLN A 648 34.73 -22.58 -33.77
CA GLN A 648 33.66 -21.76 -33.20
C GLN A 648 33.75 -21.66 -31.66
N LEU A 649 34.07 -22.76 -30.99
CA LEU A 649 34.03 -22.84 -29.53
C LEU A 649 35.33 -22.38 -28.86
N LEU A 650 36.47 -22.50 -29.53
CA LEU A 650 37.79 -22.21 -28.96
C LEU A 650 38.56 -21.18 -29.76
N CYS A 651 38.89 -21.45 -31.03
CA CYS A 651 39.82 -20.59 -31.78
C CYS A 651 39.31 -19.15 -31.92
N ARG A 652 38.03 -18.99 -32.31
CA ARG A 652 37.42 -17.66 -32.47
C ARG A 652 37.26 -16.91 -31.13
N PRO A 653 36.72 -17.50 -30.04
CA PRO A 653 36.66 -16.84 -28.74
C PRO A 653 38.02 -16.52 -28.10
N MET A 654 39.05 -17.32 -28.39
CA MET A 654 40.41 -17.10 -27.89
C MET A 654 41.23 -16.17 -28.78
N VAL A 655 40.77 -15.89 -30.00
CA VAL A 655 41.49 -15.13 -31.03
C VAL A 655 42.86 -15.75 -31.32
N VAL A 656 42.85 -17.05 -31.66
CA VAL A 656 44.07 -17.82 -31.97
C VAL A 656 43.99 -18.50 -33.32
N ASP A 657 45.10 -18.48 -34.05
CA ASP A 657 45.21 -19.13 -35.37
C ASP A 657 45.52 -20.63 -35.27
N THR A 658 46.21 -21.04 -34.21
CA THR A 658 46.58 -22.45 -33.99
C THR A 658 45.54 -23.15 -33.13
N ALA A 659 44.85 -24.11 -33.73
CA ALA A 659 43.86 -24.93 -33.03
C ALA A 659 44.52 -25.85 -32.00
N PRO A 660 43.93 -26.06 -30.81
CA PRO A 660 44.50 -26.93 -29.80
C PRO A 660 44.49 -28.41 -30.27
N PRO A 661 45.43 -29.23 -29.78
CA PRO A 661 45.43 -30.69 -29.99
C PRO A 661 44.14 -31.37 -29.50
N VAL A 662 43.59 -30.92 -28.36
CA VAL A 662 42.35 -31.44 -27.78
C VAL A 662 41.43 -30.30 -27.35
N SER A 663 40.15 -30.43 -27.68
CA SER A 663 39.08 -29.50 -27.29
C SER A 663 38.04 -30.24 -26.48
N PHE A 664 37.64 -29.68 -25.34
CA PHE A 664 36.58 -30.24 -24.52
C PHE A 664 35.29 -29.45 -24.71
N TYR A 665 34.20 -30.16 -24.94
CA TYR A 665 32.82 -29.68 -24.86
C TYR A 665 32.23 -30.20 -23.56
N LEU A 666 32.01 -29.32 -22.58
CA LEU A 666 31.50 -29.68 -21.27
C LEU A 666 30.00 -29.50 -21.25
N ALA A 667 29.27 -30.59 -21.04
CA ALA A 667 27.81 -30.58 -20.97
C ALA A 667 27.33 -31.14 -19.64
N SER A 668 26.22 -30.63 -19.13
CA SER A 668 25.56 -31.16 -17.94
C SER A 668 24.32 -31.95 -18.32
N TYR A 669 24.24 -33.21 -17.89
CA TYR A 669 22.99 -33.97 -17.87
C TYR A 669 22.09 -33.44 -16.74
N PHE A 670 21.34 -32.37 -17.03
CA PHE A 670 20.77 -31.49 -16.01
C PHE A 670 19.79 -32.18 -15.06
N ARG A 671 19.12 -33.24 -15.53
CA ARG A 671 18.16 -34.01 -14.74
C ARG A 671 18.79 -34.61 -13.47
N ARG A 672 20.09 -34.92 -13.48
CA ARG A 672 20.84 -35.39 -12.28
C ARG A 672 20.91 -34.36 -11.17
N VAL A 673 20.85 -33.06 -11.49
CA VAL A 673 20.83 -31.97 -10.51
C VAL A 673 19.38 -31.59 -10.21
N GLN A 674 18.53 -31.53 -11.23
CA GLN A 674 17.11 -31.16 -11.10
C GLN A 674 16.34 -32.06 -10.15
N CYS A 675 16.65 -33.35 -10.12
CA CYS A 675 16.01 -34.31 -9.23
C CYS A 675 16.16 -33.96 -7.74
N LYS A 676 17.15 -33.14 -7.38
CA LYS A 676 17.43 -32.72 -6.00
C LYS A 676 17.19 -31.22 -5.77
N TYR A 677 17.55 -30.39 -6.74
CA TYR A 677 17.63 -28.93 -6.57
C TYR A 677 16.51 -28.14 -7.27
N GLY A 678 15.65 -28.78 -8.07
CA GLY A 678 14.47 -28.14 -8.66
C GLY A 678 14.79 -26.82 -9.37
N ALA A 679 14.22 -25.71 -8.91
CA ALA A 679 14.43 -24.37 -9.50
C ALA A 679 15.89 -23.89 -9.47
N MET A 680 16.74 -24.42 -8.58
CA MET A 680 18.16 -24.04 -8.50
C MET A 680 19.06 -24.80 -9.48
N THR A 681 18.50 -25.63 -10.38
CA THR A 681 19.27 -26.53 -11.26
C THR A 681 20.39 -25.82 -12.01
N LEU A 682 20.07 -24.78 -12.77
CA LEU A 682 21.07 -24.04 -13.56
C LEU A 682 22.14 -23.41 -12.66
N SER A 683 21.72 -22.84 -11.52
CA SER A 683 22.62 -22.22 -10.55
C SER A 683 23.63 -23.20 -9.96
N VAL A 684 23.22 -24.45 -9.70
CA VAL A 684 24.13 -25.50 -9.23
C VAL A 684 25.03 -25.99 -10.36
N ILE A 685 24.49 -26.21 -11.56
CA ILE A 685 25.26 -26.65 -12.74
C ILE A 685 26.44 -25.70 -13.02
N TYR A 686 26.21 -24.38 -13.10
CA TYR A 686 27.29 -23.45 -13.41
C TYR A 686 28.34 -23.34 -12.30
N ARG A 687 27.97 -23.54 -11.02
CA ARG A 687 28.94 -23.64 -9.92
C ARG A 687 29.79 -24.89 -10.06
N ASP A 688 29.16 -26.03 -10.33
CA ASP A 688 29.85 -27.30 -10.57
C ASP A 688 30.79 -27.18 -11.78
N THR A 689 30.38 -26.49 -12.85
CA THR A 689 31.23 -26.20 -14.02
C THR A 689 32.45 -25.40 -13.62
N GLY A 690 32.29 -24.33 -12.83
CA GLY A 690 33.43 -23.56 -12.30
C GLY A 690 34.39 -24.41 -11.47
N CYS A 691 33.86 -25.29 -10.60
CA CYS A 691 34.68 -26.22 -9.82
C CYS A 691 35.48 -27.18 -10.71
N LEU A 692 34.85 -27.74 -11.75
CA LEU A 692 35.53 -28.62 -12.69
C LEU A 692 36.58 -27.87 -13.52
N LEU A 693 36.24 -26.69 -14.07
CA LEU A 693 37.18 -25.87 -14.84
C LEU A 693 38.43 -25.53 -14.05
N GLN A 694 38.28 -25.13 -12.78
CA GLN A 694 39.44 -24.88 -11.93
C GLN A 694 40.27 -26.15 -11.70
N THR A 695 39.60 -27.30 -11.48
CA THR A 695 40.30 -28.59 -11.34
C THR A 695 41.10 -28.93 -12.60
N LEU A 696 40.52 -28.74 -13.79
CA LEU A 696 41.18 -28.94 -15.08
C LEU A 696 42.39 -28.02 -15.23
N TYR A 697 42.28 -26.74 -14.87
CA TYR A 697 43.41 -25.81 -14.89
C TYR A 697 44.55 -26.23 -13.95
N LEU A 698 44.24 -26.67 -12.73
CA LEU A 698 45.27 -27.09 -11.77
C LEU A 698 45.98 -28.36 -12.25
N VAL A 699 45.24 -29.32 -12.81
CA VAL A 699 45.85 -30.54 -13.37
C VAL A 699 46.69 -30.22 -14.61
N ALA A 700 46.25 -29.30 -15.48
CA ALA A 700 47.06 -28.83 -16.61
C ALA A 700 48.36 -28.16 -16.14
N ALA A 701 48.30 -27.31 -15.11
CA ALA A 701 49.47 -26.63 -14.56
C ALA A 701 50.46 -27.60 -13.88
N ASP A 702 49.98 -28.67 -13.23
CA ASP A 702 50.87 -29.74 -12.72
C ASP A 702 51.57 -30.51 -13.84
N LEU A 703 50.92 -30.64 -15.01
CA LEU A 703 51.42 -31.39 -16.17
C LEU A 703 52.18 -30.54 -17.21
N ASP A 704 52.41 -29.26 -16.92
CA ASP A 704 52.97 -28.27 -17.86
C ASP A 704 52.24 -28.22 -19.20
N LEU A 705 50.91 -28.25 -19.16
CA LEU A 705 50.05 -28.17 -20.34
C LEU A 705 49.52 -26.75 -20.56
N ALA A 706 49.42 -26.37 -21.82
CA ALA A 706 48.65 -25.21 -22.22
C ALA A 706 47.16 -25.50 -22.08
N ALA A 707 46.45 -24.62 -21.38
CA ALA A 707 45.05 -24.79 -21.11
C ALA A 707 44.31 -23.45 -21.10
N CYS A 708 43.09 -23.43 -21.65
CA CYS A 708 42.24 -22.26 -21.60
C CYS A 708 40.75 -22.66 -21.70
N ALA A 709 39.96 -22.23 -20.73
CA ALA A 709 38.50 -22.31 -20.79
C ALA A 709 37.92 -21.18 -21.64
N THR A 710 36.82 -21.46 -22.34
CA THR A 710 35.99 -20.43 -23.00
C THR A 710 34.54 -20.58 -22.56
N ALA A 711 33.84 -19.45 -22.47
CA ALA A 711 32.44 -19.39 -22.04
C ALA A 711 31.49 -18.83 -23.11
N ALA A 712 32.01 -18.17 -24.15
CA ALA A 712 31.20 -17.50 -25.15
C ALA A 712 30.82 -18.43 -26.30
N THR A 713 29.53 -18.50 -26.62
CA THR A 713 28.99 -19.14 -27.83
C THR A 713 27.86 -18.26 -28.38
N GLU A 714 27.92 -17.84 -29.65
CA GLU A 714 26.86 -17.02 -30.28
C GLU A 714 25.55 -17.80 -30.48
N THR A 715 25.67 -19.10 -30.74
CA THR A 715 24.60 -20.10 -30.73
C THR A 715 25.19 -21.37 -30.11
N GLU A 716 24.43 -22.08 -29.27
CA GLU A 716 24.86 -23.39 -28.77
C GLU A 716 24.90 -24.36 -29.95
N PRO A 717 26.08 -24.79 -30.44
CA PRO A 717 26.13 -25.79 -31.48
C PRO A 717 25.79 -27.12 -30.82
N THR A 718 24.69 -27.76 -31.20
CA THR A 718 24.46 -29.16 -30.86
C THR A 718 25.14 -30.01 -31.95
N PRO A 719 26.35 -30.53 -31.72
CA PRO A 719 27.03 -31.34 -32.72
C PRO A 719 26.26 -32.62 -32.97
N THR A 720 26.41 -33.19 -34.17
CA THR A 720 25.66 -34.37 -34.61
C THR A 720 25.79 -35.54 -33.64
N PHE A 721 26.97 -35.71 -33.01
CA PHE A 721 27.23 -36.76 -32.03
C PHE A 721 26.47 -36.62 -30.70
N LEU A 722 25.79 -35.50 -30.44
CA LEU A 722 24.96 -35.28 -29.25
C LEU A 722 23.46 -35.24 -29.55
N ARG A 723 23.04 -35.48 -30.79
CA ARG A 723 21.65 -35.31 -31.23
C ARG A 723 20.65 -36.12 -30.39
N GLU A 724 21.00 -37.34 -29.99
CA GLU A 724 20.12 -38.20 -29.18
C GLU A 724 19.87 -37.66 -27.76
N HIS A 725 20.80 -36.86 -27.24
CA HIS A 725 20.77 -36.33 -25.87
C HIS A 725 20.53 -34.81 -25.83
N ARG A 726 20.17 -34.21 -26.96
CA ARG A 726 20.01 -32.75 -27.10
C ARG A 726 19.09 -32.13 -26.05
N GLU A 727 17.96 -32.77 -25.77
CA GLU A 727 16.97 -32.24 -24.83
C GLU A 727 17.36 -32.46 -23.36
N ASP A 728 18.39 -33.27 -23.10
CA ASP A 728 18.81 -33.72 -21.76
C ASP A 728 20.17 -33.11 -21.33
N LEU A 729 20.96 -32.63 -22.28
CA LEU A 729 22.28 -32.04 -22.06
C LEU A 729 22.23 -30.53 -22.24
N ILE A 730 22.87 -29.82 -21.32
CA ILE A 730 23.04 -28.36 -21.39
C ILE A 730 24.53 -28.10 -21.57
N HIS A 731 24.95 -27.41 -22.63
CA HIS A 731 26.31 -26.91 -22.74
C HIS A 731 26.63 -25.93 -21.60
N THR A 732 27.82 -26.08 -21.01
CA THR A 732 28.21 -25.26 -19.84
C THR A 732 29.51 -24.52 -20.01
N ALA A 733 30.47 -25.08 -20.76
CA ALA A 733 31.77 -24.48 -21.01
C ALA A 733 32.52 -25.24 -22.10
N ASN A 734 33.60 -24.65 -22.62
CA ASN A 734 34.60 -25.35 -23.40
C ASN A 734 35.97 -25.23 -22.74
N PHE A 735 36.88 -26.13 -23.09
CA PHE A 735 38.25 -26.12 -22.60
C PHE A 735 39.23 -26.55 -23.69
N ALA A 736 40.27 -25.78 -23.94
CA ALA A 736 41.37 -26.14 -24.82
C ALA A 736 42.49 -26.80 -24.02
N LEU A 737 43.14 -27.81 -24.60
CA LEU A 737 44.30 -28.48 -23.99
C LEU A 737 45.35 -28.82 -25.06
N GLY A 738 46.61 -28.53 -24.75
CA GLY A 738 47.75 -28.85 -25.61
C GLY A 738 49.09 -28.63 -24.91
N LEU A 739 50.16 -28.61 -25.67
CA LEU A 739 51.47 -28.16 -25.21
C LEU A 739 51.58 -26.64 -25.39
N PRO A 740 52.27 -25.92 -24.49
CA PRO A 740 52.56 -24.50 -24.68
C PRO A 740 53.49 -24.32 -25.89
N ALA A 741 53.24 -23.28 -26.69
CA ALA A 741 54.13 -22.95 -27.80
C ALA A 741 55.57 -22.69 -27.29
N PRO A 742 56.62 -22.95 -28.09
CA PRO A 742 58.02 -22.81 -27.65
C PRO A 742 58.41 -21.42 -27.12
N ASN A 743 57.70 -20.37 -27.56
CA ASN A 743 57.94 -18.98 -27.15
C ASN A 743 57.00 -18.49 -26.05
N GLU A 744 56.13 -19.36 -25.51
CA GLU A 744 55.24 -19.03 -24.40
C GLU A 744 56.09 -18.76 -23.13
N PRO A 745 56.02 -17.56 -22.54
CA PRO A 745 56.90 -17.19 -21.44
C PRO A 745 56.65 -18.06 -20.20
N ASN A 746 57.71 -18.64 -19.62
CA ASN A 746 57.58 -19.53 -18.45
C ASN A 746 56.97 -18.85 -17.21
N ALA A 747 57.10 -17.52 -17.09
CA ALA A 747 56.48 -16.71 -16.05
C ALA A 747 56.03 -15.36 -16.64
N VAL A 748 54.83 -14.92 -16.31
CA VAL A 748 54.42 -13.52 -16.47
C VAL A 748 54.60 -12.90 -15.09
N ASP A 749 55.52 -11.94 -14.94
CA ASP A 749 55.63 -11.13 -13.73
C ASP A 749 54.33 -10.36 -13.52
N PHE A 750 53.39 -10.96 -12.77
CA PHE A 750 52.26 -10.24 -12.23
C PHE A 750 52.78 -9.32 -11.13
N HIS A 751 53.18 -8.11 -11.51
CA HIS A 751 53.35 -7.03 -10.55
C HIS A 751 51.96 -6.54 -10.14
N PRO A 752 51.52 -6.74 -8.88
CA PRO A 752 50.37 -6.02 -8.37
C PRO A 752 50.73 -4.53 -8.39
N ARG A 753 50.07 -3.74 -9.23
CA ARG A 753 50.13 -2.28 -9.15
C ARG A 753 49.38 -1.78 -7.94
#